data_AF-A0A7K0FLY0-F1
#
_entry.id   AF-A0A7K0FLY0-F1
#
_cell.length_a   1.000
_cell.length_b   1.000
_cell.length_c   1.000
_cell.angle_alpha   90.00
_cell.angle_beta   90.00
_cell.angle_gamma   90.00
#
_symmetry.space_group_name_H-M   'P 1'
#
loop_
_entity.id
_entity.type
_entity.pdbx_description
1 polymer ?
#
loop_
_entity_poly.entity_id
_entity_poly.type
_entity_poly.pdbx_seq_one_letter_code
_entity_poly.pdbx_strand_id
1 'polypeptide(L)'
;MNRIKHLFQQLGYTRENGLFYLSEADQWVHKFPYRISNVLKNIIKPDAFYSLHHHGSVDLEHPEPINNPIILFFDKPEPEKRAEIPKWSFCFGQAPIVIINTDDHGPLDIFHGYQFESDHNYTLKSIDTDINTFSLINLTLGKTWKLLYHRYFKNVPKVDKFLLNNIVDARRILIAQDGYGLAPRLANRLIGRLLFVRYMIDRHVDFKDQSYITGNTKTEKQVSLNNLLLNKEQLYQFFYYLTDKYQGDLFPLNDEYTNEDTGEIVLLYDEQSHVTSEHLGILYHLFSGSHFFKSGNSHKGYVVQPSLFMVYDFEVIPVELISNIYENFIGKEEENYIAKLEEFNTQSKQYSIKAYYTPPFIVDYVLSQTVTPFLESNNSSGCRILDPACGSGIFLVETLRKVIEKEILLLGGDKKKLNNIRLWKLLKDNIYGIDIDDDAIEITIFSLYITLLDYKTPIEIEQFKFERLKNQNLFGGISADFFNTNSAFNKLFTEKLPLDFILGNPPWGKVASSRYQDYILERNRSELKISQGSQKLIKNVIHPELDLEIGNLEISQAFLVRVSDFNLNPNMKIALVVTGKSLYNSDSTTKNWRNYFLSNFVLEQVLELSAVNNKIVGGNQIFEKAKQAPAILFYRVAISKELLIKNVITHITVKPNRFFNYFRTIVIEKHDIKKVIQAKFIERLGGYDWLWKVMLHGNLLDFYFMLRLKSFKTIANFMQEYDLEFKGGLKIKDGNNKKRTDPIRQYKFLEVETRKEFQQFDLSPSMTWDEFVADTSGKTLNNTSRITGRNRIDVEGNVGYFPDPYYFKGEKLLVKKGLKAEDNFKAVAAYSNEDLAFTSTVCAIKTRFGSLVKEGTSEVLKSLSGLINSSLFSYYIFHTSSSAGIDRTRIDFAEIFSSPAVSNSEIASLVITIQQWIQQLKGSFMYDHNAYKIKQQLEHAYERLSLLISNSFQISAVEQTLIDYSTEIALPILKRSEETGYGKRNIFKALDLSQQDDQVYLSKYANVFIDHFKHRFNSVEQSFFVKVYVADDFIGFHFIVDKLPMEGNRIIFQQTGDAELFTEVGNLGIYSVTRDLYIQQDVRGFNKNTFYIIKPNEYKCWHPAVAHHDLLEFIDALARAETANIKEAQA
;
A
#
# COMPACT_ATOMS: atom_id res chain seq x y z
N MET A 1 29.27 36.46 -8.13
CA MET A 1 28.47 35.29 -8.56
C MET A 1 27.40 35.07 -7.49
N ASN A 2 26.12 34.91 -7.82
CA ASN A 2 25.06 34.72 -6.81
C ASN A 2 25.37 33.45 -5.97
N ARG A 3 25.42 33.57 -4.63
CA ARG A 3 25.74 32.48 -3.70
C ARG A 3 24.89 31.23 -3.93
N ILE A 4 23.61 31.39 -4.27
CA ILE A 4 22.72 30.25 -4.49
C ILE A 4 23.09 29.45 -5.75
N LYS A 5 23.64 30.11 -6.78
CA LYS A 5 24.15 29.42 -7.97
C LYS A 5 25.40 28.60 -7.65
N HIS A 6 26.29 29.13 -6.82
CA HIS A 6 27.45 28.39 -6.32
C HIS A 6 27.02 27.20 -5.47
N LEU A 7 26.01 27.38 -4.62
CA LEU A 7 25.42 26.28 -3.84
C LEU A 7 24.91 25.15 -4.74
N PHE A 8 24.17 25.46 -5.80
CA PHE A 8 23.69 24.42 -6.72
C PHE A 8 24.82 23.69 -7.42
N GLN A 9 25.89 24.38 -7.83
CA GLN A 9 27.09 23.75 -8.38
C GLN A 9 27.78 22.84 -7.35
N GLN A 10 27.93 23.31 -6.10
CA GLN A 10 28.50 22.54 -5.00
C GLN A 10 27.68 21.26 -4.71
N LEU A 11 26.36 21.37 -4.72
CA LEU A 11 25.46 20.24 -4.49
C LEU A 11 25.29 19.34 -5.73
N GLY A 12 25.78 19.77 -6.90
CA GLY A 12 25.64 19.04 -8.15
C GLY A 12 24.23 19.12 -8.76
N TYR A 13 23.42 20.11 -8.38
CA TYR A 13 22.08 20.30 -8.92
C TYR A 13 22.08 21.01 -10.27
N THR A 14 21.33 20.47 -11.21
CA THR A 14 21.14 20.95 -12.57
C THR A 14 19.69 20.78 -12.98
N ARG A 15 19.26 21.49 -14.03
CA ARG A 15 17.90 21.32 -14.59
C ARG A 15 17.64 19.87 -15.04
N GLU A 16 18.68 19.23 -15.54
CA GLU A 16 18.66 17.85 -16.02
C GLU A 16 18.65 16.81 -14.91
N ASN A 17 18.76 17.20 -13.63
CA ASN A 17 18.74 16.29 -12.50
C ASN A 17 17.74 16.67 -11.40
N GLY A 18 16.75 17.51 -11.73
CA GLY A 18 15.61 17.78 -10.84
C GLY A 18 15.61 19.13 -10.12
N LEU A 19 16.49 20.05 -10.52
CA LEU A 19 16.42 21.45 -10.09
C LEU A 19 15.44 22.25 -10.95
N PHE A 20 14.48 22.90 -10.31
CA PHE A 20 13.47 23.74 -10.97
C PHE A 20 13.54 25.17 -10.46
N TYR A 21 13.54 26.14 -11.38
CA TYR A 21 13.54 27.57 -11.05
C TYR A 21 12.15 28.18 -11.19
N LEU A 22 11.76 29.06 -10.28
CA LEU A 22 10.48 29.77 -10.38
C LEU A 22 10.37 30.62 -11.66
N SER A 23 11.49 31.20 -12.11
CA SER A 23 11.55 31.95 -13.37
C SER A 23 11.19 31.13 -14.62
N GLU A 24 11.19 29.80 -14.50
CA GLU A 24 10.91 28.86 -15.59
C GLU A 24 9.60 28.10 -15.36
N ALA A 25 8.68 28.66 -14.56
CA ALA A 25 7.45 27.99 -14.13
C ALA A 25 6.67 27.32 -15.27
N ASP A 26 6.53 28.00 -16.41
CA ASP A 26 5.77 27.48 -17.55
C ASP A 26 6.36 26.19 -18.14
N GLN A 27 7.64 25.92 -17.92
CA GLN A 27 8.33 24.71 -18.41
C GLN A 27 8.18 23.49 -17.49
N TRP A 28 7.75 23.67 -16.23
CA TRP A 28 7.67 22.56 -15.27
C TRP A 28 6.31 22.39 -14.60
N VAL A 29 5.38 23.34 -14.70
CA VAL A 29 4.06 23.24 -14.07
C VAL A 29 3.27 21.97 -14.43
N HIS A 30 3.45 21.46 -15.65
CA HIS A 30 2.81 20.22 -16.14
C HIS A 30 3.46 18.94 -15.59
N LYS A 31 4.68 19.05 -15.04
CA LYS A 31 5.45 17.92 -14.50
C LYS A 31 5.04 17.56 -13.07
N PHE A 32 4.22 18.39 -12.43
CA PHE A 32 3.74 18.18 -11.06
C PHE A 32 2.21 18.16 -11.05
N PRO A 33 1.59 17.47 -10.08
CA PRO A 33 0.16 17.65 -9.82
C PRO A 33 -0.19 19.13 -9.65
N TYR A 34 -1.34 19.57 -10.20
CA TYR A 34 -1.74 20.98 -10.20
C TYR A 34 -1.71 21.60 -8.81
N ARG A 35 -2.21 20.88 -7.79
CA ARG A 35 -2.20 21.31 -6.40
C ARG A 35 -0.80 21.64 -5.86
N ILE A 36 0.25 21.01 -6.41
CA ILE A 36 1.65 21.29 -6.06
C ILE A 36 2.18 22.46 -6.91
N SER A 37 2.03 22.40 -8.24
CA SER A 37 2.60 23.41 -9.12
C SER A 37 1.97 24.79 -8.95
N ASN A 38 0.65 24.86 -8.73
CA ASN A 38 -0.07 26.11 -8.47
C ASN A 38 0.45 26.81 -7.21
N VAL A 39 0.61 26.06 -6.11
CA VAL A 39 1.08 26.59 -4.82
C VAL A 39 2.52 27.09 -4.92
N LEU A 40 3.41 26.32 -5.56
CA LEU A 40 4.80 26.72 -5.77
C LEU A 40 4.92 27.98 -6.66
N LYS A 41 4.15 28.04 -7.75
CA LYS A 41 4.19 29.15 -8.72
C LYS A 41 3.58 30.43 -8.18
N ASN A 42 2.41 30.34 -7.54
CA ASN A 42 1.55 31.49 -7.29
C ASN A 42 1.56 31.97 -5.84
N ILE A 43 1.90 31.11 -4.88
CA ILE A 43 1.75 31.39 -3.45
C ILE A 43 3.12 31.41 -2.75
N ILE A 44 3.77 30.25 -2.61
CA ILE A 44 5.02 30.11 -1.86
C ILE A 44 6.17 30.83 -2.57
N LYS A 45 6.23 30.69 -3.91
CA LYS A 45 7.23 31.32 -4.77
C LYS A 45 8.67 31.14 -4.26
N PRO A 46 9.15 29.89 -4.03
CA PRO A 46 10.57 29.68 -3.75
C PRO A 46 11.41 30.09 -4.97
N ASP A 47 12.64 30.57 -4.78
CA ASP A 47 13.50 30.96 -5.90
C ASP A 47 13.86 29.76 -6.78
N ALA A 48 14.04 28.60 -6.14
CA ALA A 48 14.15 27.30 -6.77
C ALA A 48 13.67 26.19 -5.83
N PHE A 49 13.44 25.00 -6.37
CA PHE A 49 13.20 23.80 -5.58
C PHE A 49 13.82 22.58 -6.26
N TYR A 50 14.10 21.55 -5.46
CA TYR A 50 14.67 20.29 -5.95
C TYR A 50 13.66 19.15 -5.80
N SER A 51 13.55 18.30 -6.82
CA SER A 51 12.78 17.05 -6.82
C SER A 51 13.68 15.92 -7.31
N LEU A 52 13.53 14.71 -6.75
CA LEU A 52 14.36 13.56 -7.12
C LEU A 52 14.09 13.05 -8.54
N HIS A 53 12.89 13.29 -9.06
CA HIS A 53 12.49 12.87 -10.39
C HIS A 53 12.40 14.09 -11.31
N HIS A 54 12.95 13.95 -12.51
CA HIS A 54 12.71 14.84 -13.63
C HIS A 54 12.50 13.97 -14.87
N HIS A 55 11.64 14.40 -15.79
CA HIS A 55 11.43 13.69 -17.05
C HIS A 55 12.74 13.61 -17.84
N GLY A 56 13.37 12.43 -17.80
CA GLY A 56 14.26 11.96 -18.85
C GLY A 56 13.44 11.38 -20.00
N SER A 57 14.09 11.13 -21.14
CA SER A 57 13.47 10.53 -22.33
C SER A 57 12.62 9.30 -21.98
N VAL A 58 11.37 9.35 -22.41
CA VAL A 58 10.28 8.40 -22.12
C VAL A 58 10.68 7.00 -22.55
N ASP A 59 10.95 6.12 -21.59
CA ASP A 59 10.95 4.69 -21.85
C ASP A 59 9.48 4.24 -21.73
N LEU A 60 8.84 3.97 -22.87
CA LEU A 60 7.40 3.61 -22.98
C LEU A 60 7.02 2.38 -22.14
N GLU A 61 8.01 1.65 -21.60
CA GLU A 61 7.82 0.45 -20.81
C GLU A 61 7.71 0.69 -19.29
N HIS A 62 8.00 1.89 -18.79
CA HIS A 62 7.98 2.21 -17.37
C HIS A 62 6.95 3.30 -17.03
N PRO A 63 6.05 3.07 -16.04
CA PRO A 63 5.13 4.11 -15.60
C PRO A 63 5.90 5.26 -14.95
N GLU A 64 5.59 6.50 -15.33
CA GLU A 64 6.25 7.69 -14.79
C GLU A 64 5.91 7.89 -13.30
N PRO A 65 6.92 7.99 -12.41
CA PRO A 65 6.68 8.37 -11.02
C PRO A 65 6.22 9.83 -10.94
N ILE A 66 5.33 10.11 -9.99
CA ILE A 66 4.82 11.48 -9.78
C ILE A 66 5.90 12.32 -9.12
N ASN A 67 6.23 13.48 -9.72
CA ASN A 67 7.22 14.39 -9.14
C ASN A 67 6.68 15.05 -7.86
N ASN A 68 7.54 15.15 -6.84
CA ASN A 68 7.24 15.83 -5.57
C ASN A 68 8.46 16.66 -5.12
N PRO A 69 8.33 17.96 -4.77
CA PRO A 69 9.44 18.74 -4.25
C PRO A 69 9.94 18.20 -2.91
N ILE A 70 11.26 18.05 -2.76
CA ILE A 70 11.88 17.61 -1.51
C ILE A 70 12.67 18.70 -0.79
N ILE A 71 13.11 19.74 -1.50
CA ILE A 71 13.83 20.89 -0.92
C ILE A 71 13.33 22.18 -1.55
N LEU A 72 12.97 23.16 -0.72
CA LEU A 72 12.67 24.53 -1.16
C LEU A 72 13.85 25.44 -0.88
N PHE A 73 14.19 26.30 -1.84
CA PHE A 73 15.27 27.28 -1.71
C PHE A 73 14.73 28.70 -1.78
N PHE A 74 15.15 29.54 -0.83
CA PHE A 74 14.85 30.97 -0.79
C PHE A 74 16.15 31.77 -0.74
N ASP A 75 16.30 32.75 -1.62
CA ASP A 75 17.47 33.64 -1.70
C ASP A 75 17.10 35.04 -1.22
N LYS A 76 17.66 35.47 -0.08
CA LYS A 76 17.48 36.79 0.53
C LYS A 76 16.01 37.25 0.52
N PRO A 77 15.07 36.47 1.10
CA PRO A 77 13.67 36.85 1.11
C PRO A 77 13.45 38.14 1.89
N GLU A 78 12.61 39.03 1.36
CA GLU A 78 12.17 40.25 2.06
C GLU A 78 11.59 39.94 3.44
N PRO A 79 11.70 40.84 4.44
CA PRO A 79 11.27 40.57 5.81
C PRO A 79 9.83 40.06 5.94
N GLU A 80 8.90 40.63 5.17
CA GLU A 80 7.49 40.22 5.14
C GLU A 80 7.35 38.78 4.62
N LYS A 81 8.00 38.45 3.50
CA LYS A 81 8.01 37.08 2.94
C LYS A 81 8.66 36.10 3.91
N ARG A 82 9.76 36.49 4.56
CA ARG A 82 10.48 35.66 5.53
C ARG A 82 9.59 35.26 6.70
N ALA A 83 8.71 36.15 7.17
CA ALA A 83 7.78 35.87 8.26
C ALA A 83 6.73 34.80 7.89
N GLU A 84 6.35 34.70 6.61
CA GLU A 84 5.33 33.74 6.14
C GLU A 84 5.91 32.37 5.76
N ILE A 85 7.20 32.27 5.40
CA ILE A 85 7.85 31.01 4.99
C ILE A 85 7.58 29.85 5.96
N PRO A 86 7.68 30.00 7.30
CA PRO A 86 7.37 28.92 8.22
C PRO A 86 5.94 28.38 8.08
N LYS A 87 4.97 29.28 8.03
CA LYS A 87 3.54 28.97 7.90
C LYS A 87 3.26 28.26 6.58
N TRP A 88 3.77 28.81 5.47
CA TRP A 88 3.61 28.24 4.14
C TRP A 88 4.27 26.88 4.00
N SER A 89 5.49 26.71 4.50
CA SER A 89 6.22 25.44 4.42
C SER A 89 5.50 24.34 5.18
N PHE A 90 5.02 24.66 6.40
CA PHE A 90 4.22 23.74 7.20
C PHE A 90 2.90 23.37 6.51
N CYS A 91 2.16 24.38 6.02
CA CYS A 91 0.90 24.17 5.30
C CYS A 91 1.05 23.40 4.00
N PHE A 92 2.20 23.52 3.33
CA PHE A 92 2.47 22.84 2.08
C PHE A 92 2.61 21.33 2.28
N GLY A 93 3.25 20.89 3.38
CA GLY A 93 3.29 19.47 3.79
C GLY A 93 3.97 18.49 2.81
N GLN A 94 4.55 18.98 1.69
CA GLN A 94 5.21 18.17 0.67
C GLN A 94 6.74 18.21 0.75
N ALA A 95 7.32 19.37 1.09
CA ALA A 95 8.78 19.55 1.13
C ALA A 95 9.32 19.39 2.57
N PRO A 96 10.09 18.33 2.87
CA PRO A 96 10.66 18.08 4.19
C PRO A 96 11.75 19.08 4.59
N ILE A 97 12.43 19.71 3.63
CA ILE A 97 13.58 20.58 3.87
C ILE A 97 13.32 21.96 3.26
N VAL A 98 13.64 22.99 4.01
CA VAL A 98 13.62 24.39 3.57
C VAL A 98 14.98 25.01 3.83
N ILE A 99 15.60 25.58 2.80
CA ILE A 99 16.91 26.22 2.88
C ILE A 99 16.75 27.70 2.54
N ILE A 100 17.19 28.56 3.45
CA ILE A 100 17.11 30.01 3.30
C ILE A 100 18.53 30.59 3.33
N ASN A 101 18.90 31.27 2.24
CA ASN A 101 20.09 32.11 2.19
C ASN A 101 19.72 33.52 2.67
N THR A 102 20.36 34.00 3.72
CA THR A 102 20.02 35.29 4.35
C THR A 102 21.03 36.39 4.04
N ASP A 103 22.29 36.02 3.89
CA ASP A 103 23.43 36.87 3.56
C ASP A 103 24.40 36.06 2.70
N ASP A 104 25.22 36.67 1.83
CA ASP A 104 26.17 35.94 0.97
C ASP A 104 27.39 35.38 1.75
N HIS A 105 27.61 35.84 2.98
CA HIS A 105 28.78 35.46 3.78
C HIS A 105 28.42 34.75 5.11
N GLY A 106 27.17 34.78 5.56
CA GLY A 106 26.68 34.07 6.76
C GLY A 106 26.46 32.56 6.58
N PRO A 107 26.05 31.80 7.61
CA PRO A 107 25.60 30.41 7.44
C PRO A 107 24.27 30.32 6.66
N LEU A 108 24.01 29.17 6.02
CA LEU A 108 22.69 28.87 5.44
C LEU A 108 21.75 28.40 6.54
N ASP A 109 20.53 28.92 6.58
CA ASP A 109 19.51 28.44 7.49
C ASP A 109 18.83 27.21 6.89
N ILE A 110 18.93 26.06 7.57
CA ILE A 110 18.34 24.79 7.14
C ILE A 110 17.24 24.42 8.13
N PHE A 111 16.02 24.25 7.64
CA PHE A 111 14.84 24.02 8.46
C PHE A 111 14.10 22.75 8.08
N HIS A 112 13.42 22.20 9.07
CA HIS A 112 12.47 21.10 8.94
C HIS A 112 11.10 21.63 8.49
N GLY A 113 10.67 21.24 7.29
CA GLY A 113 9.44 21.76 6.67
C GLY A 113 8.13 21.39 7.35
N TYR A 114 8.10 20.35 8.20
CA TYR A 114 6.86 19.88 8.85
C TYR A 114 6.76 20.12 10.36
N GLN A 115 7.73 20.79 10.97
CA GLN A 115 7.78 20.90 12.44
C GLN A 115 8.20 22.30 12.86
N PHE A 116 7.50 22.86 13.85
CA PHE A 116 7.89 24.08 14.53
C PHE A 116 8.82 23.79 15.72
N GLU A 117 9.69 24.75 16.03
CA GLU A 117 10.59 24.71 17.20
C GLU A 117 9.81 24.79 18.51
N SER A 118 8.73 25.59 18.53
CA SER A 118 7.79 25.71 19.65
C SER A 118 6.39 26.07 19.17
N ASP A 119 5.38 25.73 19.97
CA ASP A 119 3.97 25.93 19.64
C ASP A 119 3.51 27.41 19.68
N HIS A 120 4.38 28.34 20.06
CA HIS A 120 3.99 29.73 20.34
C HIS A 120 4.57 30.76 19.36
N ASN A 121 5.72 30.47 18.75
CA ASN A 121 6.39 31.40 17.83
C ASN A 121 6.32 30.95 16.36
N TYR A 122 5.80 29.74 16.07
CA TYR A 122 5.62 29.18 14.73
C TYR A 122 6.86 29.26 13.82
N THR A 123 8.06 29.29 14.39
CA THR A 123 9.33 29.20 13.67
C THR A 123 9.60 27.73 13.34
N LEU A 124 10.04 27.43 12.12
CA LEU A 124 10.41 26.05 11.76
C LEU A 124 11.58 25.58 12.61
N LYS A 125 11.59 24.28 12.91
CA LYS A 125 12.66 23.63 13.64
C LYS A 125 13.94 23.61 12.81
N SER A 126 15.07 23.99 13.40
CA SER A 126 16.36 24.01 12.68
C SER A 126 16.93 22.60 12.52
N ILE A 127 17.67 22.40 11.43
CA ILE A 127 18.42 21.18 11.13
C ILE A 127 19.90 21.53 11.16
N ASP A 128 20.62 20.97 12.12
CA ASP A 128 22.06 21.15 12.27
C ASP A 128 22.79 20.04 11.50
N THR A 129 23.25 20.38 10.30
CA THR A 129 23.99 19.47 9.42
C THR A 129 24.81 20.23 8.39
N ASP A 130 25.85 19.59 7.86
CA ASP A 130 26.66 20.15 6.78
C ASP A 130 25.86 20.18 5.47
N ILE A 131 25.99 21.26 4.71
CA ILE A 131 25.22 21.46 3.47
C ILE A 131 25.52 20.37 2.41
N ASN A 132 26.73 19.80 2.38
CA ASN A 132 27.09 18.72 1.46
C ASN A 132 26.32 17.43 1.76
N THR A 133 25.71 17.31 2.93
CA THR A 133 24.73 16.25 3.23
C THR A 133 23.60 16.25 2.21
N PHE A 134 23.24 17.41 1.65
CA PHE A 134 22.22 17.54 0.59
C PHE A 134 22.83 17.53 -0.80
N SER A 135 24.04 17.00 -1.02
CA SER A 135 24.54 16.83 -2.38
C SER A 135 23.64 15.86 -3.15
N LEU A 136 23.56 16.02 -4.47
CA LEU A 136 22.86 15.10 -5.36
C LEU A 136 23.24 13.66 -5.06
N ILE A 137 24.54 13.38 -4.92
CA ILE A 137 25.06 12.06 -4.60
C ILE A 137 24.45 11.54 -3.28
N ASN A 138 24.53 12.31 -2.20
CA ASN A 138 24.03 11.88 -0.89
C ASN A 138 22.50 11.71 -0.81
N LEU A 139 21.74 12.58 -1.48
CA LEU A 139 20.27 12.52 -1.52
C LEU A 139 19.79 11.32 -2.31
N THR A 140 20.38 11.16 -3.49
CA THR A 140 20.18 10.03 -4.37
C THR A 140 20.50 8.76 -3.59
N LEU A 141 21.67 8.64 -2.97
CA LEU A 141 22.07 7.45 -2.20
C LEU A 141 21.25 7.12 -0.93
N GLY A 142 20.34 8.02 -0.54
CA GLY A 142 19.61 7.92 0.71
C GLY A 142 20.46 8.15 1.96
N LYS A 143 21.73 8.58 1.82
CA LYS A 143 22.63 8.90 2.93
C LYS A 143 22.11 10.07 3.76
N THR A 144 21.67 11.14 3.08
CA THR A 144 21.00 12.30 3.71
C THR A 144 19.86 11.84 4.60
N TRP A 145 19.04 10.94 4.06
CA TRP A 145 17.82 10.49 4.71
C TRP A 145 18.09 9.55 5.87
N LYS A 146 19.04 8.64 5.74
CA LYS A 146 19.50 7.79 6.83
C LYS A 146 20.03 8.64 8.01
N LEU A 147 20.78 9.70 7.72
CA LEU A 147 21.30 10.62 8.73
C LEU A 147 20.19 11.43 9.42
N LEU A 148 19.30 12.03 8.61
CA LEU A 148 18.32 12.97 9.12
C LEU A 148 17.07 12.29 9.70
N TYR A 149 16.66 11.12 9.19
CA TYR A 149 15.38 10.53 9.53
C TYR A 149 15.25 10.23 11.03
N HIS A 150 16.22 9.52 11.61
CA HIS A 150 16.17 9.16 13.02
C HIS A 150 16.28 10.36 13.97
N ARG A 151 16.97 11.43 13.52
CA ARG A 151 17.21 12.63 14.33
C ARG A 151 16.06 13.64 14.24
N TYR A 152 15.47 13.79 13.07
CA TYR A 152 14.54 14.89 12.79
C TYR A 152 13.16 14.44 12.29
N PHE A 153 13.02 13.38 11.49
CA PHE A 153 11.75 13.05 10.81
C PHE A 153 10.97 11.87 11.41
N LYS A 154 11.59 11.07 12.27
CA LYS A 154 10.94 9.89 12.86
C LYS A 154 9.73 10.31 13.71
N ASN A 155 8.55 9.77 13.39
CA ASN A 155 7.27 10.03 14.06
C ASN A 155 6.79 11.49 13.99
N VAL A 156 7.25 12.29 13.02
CA VAL A 156 6.77 13.67 12.87
C VAL A 156 5.44 13.70 12.09
N PRO A 157 4.34 14.14 12.71
CA PRO A 157 3.07 14.33 12.00
C PRO A 157 3.16 15.49 11.00
N LYS A 158 2.47 15.34 9.87
CA LYS A 158 2.30 16.40 8.86
C LYS A 158 1.05 17.24 9.15
N VAL A 159 0.91 18.36 8.44
CA VAL A 159 -0.21 19.33 8.60
C VAL A 159 -1.59 18.68 8.48
N ASP A 160 -1.73 17.69 7.60
CA ASP A 160 -2.95 16.91 7.39
C ASP A 160 -3.44 16.25 8.68
N LYS A 161 -2.53 15.60 9.40
CA LYS A 161 -2.85 14.92 10.66
C LYS A 161 -3.23 15.91 11.75
N PHE A 162 -2.53 17.04 11.84
CA PHE A 162 -2.89 18.09 12.80
C PHE A 162 -4.26 18.67 12.50
N LEU A 163 -4.50 19.12 11.26
CA LEU A 163 -5.77 19.76 10.88
C LEU A 163 -6.93 18.79 11.11
N LEU A 164 -6.77 17.54 10.67
CA LEU A 164 -7.76 16.48 10.88
C LEU A 164 -8.07 16.28 12.36
N ASN A 165 -7.06 16.09 13.20
CA ASN A 165 -7.26 15.87 14.63
C ASN A 165 -7.94 17.05 15.33
N ASN A 166 -7.59 18.30 14.97
CA ASN A 166 -8.24 19.49 15.54
C ASN A 166 -9.76 19.46 15.28
N ILE A 167 -10.17 19.14 14.05
CA ILE A 167 -11.57 19.11 13.67
C ILE A 167 -12.27 17.87 14.25
N VAL A 168 -11.60 16.71 14.25
CA VAL A 168 -12.10 15.48 14.89
C VAL A 168 -12.39 15.72 16.37
N ASP A 169 -11.50 16.41 17.08
CA ASP A 169 -11.65 16.68 18.51
C ASP A 169 -12.83 17.62 18.79
N ALA A 170 -12.97 18.71 18.03
CA ALA A 170 -14.11 19.61 18.14
C ALA A 170 -15.44 18.89 17.83
N ARG A 171 -15.49 18.15 16.72
CA ARG A 171 -16.66 17.36 16.33
C ARG A 171 -17.03 16.32 17.38
N ARG A 172 -16.04 15.64 17.97
CA ARG A 172 -16.26 14.63 19.02
C ARG A 172 -16.96 15.26 20.22
N ILE A 173 -16.55 16.45 20.64
CA ILE A 173 -17.17 17.20 21.74
C ILE A 173 -18.59 17.66 21.37
N LEU A 174 -18.83 18.09 20.13
CA LEU A 174 -20.14 18.55 19.66
C LEU A 174 -21.20 17.42 19.69
N ILE A 175 -20.84 16.24 19.16
CA ILE A 175 -21.81 15.15 18.95
C ILE A 175 -22.04 14.29 20.19
N ALA A 176 -21.01 14.19 21.03
CA ALA A 176 -21.07 13.47 22.30
C ALA A 176 -22.29 13.90 23.14
N GLN A 177 -23.17 12.97 23.55
CA GLN A 177 -24.26 13.21 24.52
C GLN A 177 -23.79 13.84 25.84
N ASP A 178 -22.68 13.35 26.43
CA ASP A 178 -22.04 13.96 27.61
C ASP A 178 -21.17 15.20 27.27
N GLY A 179 -20.98 15.46 25.97
CA GLY A 179 -20.44 16.69 25.42
C GLY A 179 -21.57 17.73 25.27
N TYR A 180 -22.19 17.79 24.09
CA TYR A 180 -23.29 18.70 23.79
C TYR A 180 -24.43 18.12 22.92
N GLY A 181 -24.31 16.87 22.43
CA GLY A 181 -25.43 16.13 21.84
C GLY A 181 -25.94 16.62 20.48
N LEU A 182 -25.13 17.36 19.70
CA LEU A 182 -25.51 17.82 18.36
C LEU A 182 -25.57 16.65 17.35
N ALA A 183 -26.59 16.66 16.48
CA ALA A 183 -26.71 15.64 15.44
C ALA A 183 -25.47 15.62 14.52
N PRO A 184 -24.92 14.43 14.17
CA PRO A 184 -23.71 14.33 13.37
C PRO A 184 -23.75 15.09 12.04
N ARG A 185 -24.87 14.98 11.32
CA ARG A 185 -25.11 15.69 10.06
C ARG A 185 -24.96 17.21 10.20
N LEU A 186 -25.51 17.78 11.28
CA LEU A 186 -25.45 19.23 11.53
C LEU A 186 -24.06 19.67 11.96
N ALA A 187 -23.38 18.89 12.80
CA ALA A 187 -22.00 19.17 13.15
C ALA A 187 -21.12 19.20 11.89
N ASN A 188 -21.32 18.24 10.98
CA ASN A 188 -20.61 18.18 9.69
C ASN A 188 -20.91 19.41 8.82
N ARG A 189 -22.19 19.75 8.61
CA ARG A 189 -22.61 20.93 7.82
C ARG A 189 -22.09 22.24 8.40
N LEU A 190 -22.17 22.41 9.72
CA LEU A 190 -21.71 23.63 10.40
C LEU A 190 -20.19 23.80 10.28
N ILE A 191 -19.41 22.73 10.52
CA ILE A 191 -17.96 22.75 10.30
C ILE A 191 -17.66 23.01 8.81
N GLY A 192 -18.38 22.34 7.90
CA GLY A 192 -18.40 22.56 6.43
C GLY A 192 -18.46 24.02 6.04
N ARG A 193 -19.54 24.66 6.46
CA ARG A 193 -19.84 26.05 6.14
C ARG A 193 -18.76 26.99 6.69
N LEU A 194 -18.26 26.73 7.90
CA LEU A 194 -17.20 27.56 8.49
C LEU A 194 -15.85 27.38 7.80
N LEU A 195 -15.48 26.15 7.41
CA LEU A 195 -14.28 25.90 6.60
C LEU A 195 -14.39 26.54 5.22
N PHE A 196 -15.58 26.54 4.60
CA PHE A 196 -15.82 27.25 3.34
C PHE A 196 -15.60 28.75 3.48
N VAL A 197 -16.16 29.37 4.53
CA VAL A 197 -15.96 30.80 4.77
C VAL A 197 -14.49 31.10 5.05
N ARG A 198 -13.82 30.25 5.82
CA ARG A 198 -12.38 30.39 6.08
C ARG A 198 -11.56 30.26 4.80
N TYR A 199 -11.91 29.33 3.91
CA TYR A 199 -11.30 29.18 2.60
C TYR A 199 -11.44 30.45 1.74
N MET A 200 -12.64 31.06 1.73
CA MET A 200 -12.88 32.33 1.01
C MET A 200 -12.04 33.48 1.58
N ILE A 201 -11.99 33.61 2.91
CA ILE A 201 -11.17 34.63 3.58
C ILE A 201 -9.69 34.44 3.24
N ASP A 202 -9.20 33.20 3.26
CA ASP A 202 -7.79 32.90 3.02
C ASP A 202 -7.36 33.15 1.57
N ARG A 203 -8.32 33.13 0.63
CA ARG A 203 -8.16 33.56 -0.78
C ARG A 203 -8.48 35.04 -1.01
N HIS A 204 -8.51 35.86 0.04
CA HIS A 204 -8.67 37.31 -0.05
C HIS A 204 -10.03 37.78 -0.61
N VAL A 205 -11.12 37.01 -0.44
CA VAL A 205 -12.47 37.48 -0.78
C VAL A 205 -12.84 38.71 0.08
N ASP A 206 -13.43 39.73 -0.55
CA ASP A 206 -13.63 41.03 0.11
C ASP A 206 -14.89 41.11 0.98
N PHE A 207 -15.97 40.40 0.60
CA PHE A 207 -17.28 40.45 1.26
C PHE A 207 -17.83 41.89 1.40
N LYS A 208 -17.81 42.68 0.31
CA LYS A 208 -18.17 44.12 0.33
C LYS A 208 -19.66 44.40 0.46
N ASP A 209 -20.50 43.45 0.09
CA ASP A 209 -21.97 43.57 0.02
C ASP A 209 -22.68 43.01 1.27
N GLN A 210 -21.95 42.87 2.38
CA GLN A 210 -22.46 42.39 3.66
C GLN A 210 -21.75 43.10 4.83
N SER A 211 -22.32 43.02 6.04
CA SER A 211 -21.81 43.72 7.24
C SER A 211 -21.33 42.81 8.38
N TYR A 212 -21.34 41.49 8.17
CA TYR A 212 -21.01 40.48 9.19
C TYR A 212 -19.50 40.19 9.29
N ILE A 213 -18.83 39.96 8.16
CA ILE A 213 -17.36 39.80 8.09
C ILE A 213 -16.74 41.17 7.83
N THR A 214 -15.88 41.61 8.74
CA THR A 214 -15.27 42.95 8.72
C THR A 214 -13.74 42.84 8.76
N GLY A 215 -13.04 43.92 8.37
CA GLY A 215 -11.57 43.97 8.34
C GLY A 215 -11.01 44.18 6.93
N ASN A 216 -9.81 44.78 6.88
CA ASN A 216 -9.09 45.08 5.64
C ASN A 216 -8.03 44.01 5.32
N THR A 217 -7.50 43.34 6.35
CA THR A 217 -6.51 42.27 6.19
C THR A 217 -7.13 40.88 6.31
N LYS A 218 -6.44 39.86 5.77
CA LYS A 218 -6.81 38.44 5.91
C LYS A 218 -6.99 38.07 7.38
N THR A 219 -6.05 38.43 8.24
CA THR A 219 -6.08 38.14 9.68
C THR A 219 -7.25 38.84 10.39
N GLU A 220 -7.54 40.10 10.07
CA GLU A 220 -8.68 40.82 10.65
C GLU A 220 -10.01 40.13 10.31
N LYS A 221 -10.20 39.71 9.05
CA LYS A 221 -11.39 38.97 8.62
C LYS A 221 -11.52 37.61 9.29
N GLN A 222 -10.40 36.89 9.49
CA GLN A 222 -10.38 35.63 10.24
C GLN A 222 -10.84 35.85 11.69
N VAL A 223 -10.36 36.91 12.35
CA VAL A 223 -10.78 37.29 13.71
C VAL A 223 -12.26 37.71 13.73
N SER A 224 -12.74 38.42 12.71
CA SER A 224 -14.15 38.79 12.56
C SER A 224 -15.05 37.55 12.46
N LEU A 225 -14.66 36.54 11.66
CA LEU A 225 -15.38 35.25 11.59
C LEU A 225 -15.41 34.56 12.95
N ASN A 226 -14.28 34.52 13.65
CA ASN A 226 -14.20 33.91 14.98
C ASN A 226 -15.18 34.60 15.93
N ASN A 227 -15.19 35.94 15.99
CA ASN A 227 -16.09 36.69 16.85
C ASN A 227 -17.58 36.50 16.47
N LEU A 228 -17.88 36.31 15.18
CA LEU A 228 -19.24 36.04 14.72
C LEU A 228 -19.82 34.74 15.31
N LEU A 229 -18.97 33.74 15.60
CA LEU A 229 -19.39 32.50 16.27
C LEU A 229 -19.96 32.75 17.68
N LEU A 230 -19.64 33.87 18.32
CA LEU A 230 -20.20 34.22 19.63
C LEU A 230 -21.61 34.83 19.54
N ASN A 231 -22.11 35.14 18.34
CA ASN A 231 -23.44 35.68 18.11
C ASN A 231 -24.23 34.80 17.12
N LYS A 232 -25.02 33.86 17.66
CA LYS A 232 -25.82 32.91 16.88
C LYS A 232 -26.74 33.60 15.86
N GLU A 233 -27.43 34.66 16.24
CA GLU A 233 -28.41 35.31 15.36
C GLU A 233 -27.72 35.92 14.13
N GLN A 234 -26.66 36.70 14.36
CA GLN A 234 -25.87 37.30 13.27
C GLN A 234 -25.19 36.24 12.40
N LEU A 235 -24.69 35.16 13.00
CA LEU A 235 -24.08 34.05 12.27
C LEU A 235 -25.09 33.40 11.30
N TYR A 236 -26.32 33.12 11.74
CA TYR A 236 -27.32 32.50 10.89
C TYR A 236 -27.83 33.46 9.81
N GLN A 237 -27.99 34.75 10.11
CA GLN A 237 -28.28 35.75 9.08
C GLN A 237 -27.18 35.78 7.99
N PHE A 238 -25.90 35.68 8.40
CA PHE A 238 -24.79 35.54 7.47
C PHE A 238 -24.87 34.25 6.64
N PHE A 239 -25.24 33.12 7.26
CA PHE A 239 -25.44 31.87 6.51
C PHE A 239 -26.59 31.92 5.50
N TYR A 240 -27.70 32.57 5.82
CA TYR A 240 -28.79 32.80 4.86
C TYR A 240 -28.32 33.67 3.69
N TYR A 241 -27.57 34.73 3.98
CA TYR A 241 -26.94 35.56 2.95
C TYR A 241 -26.02 34.73 2.04
N LEU A 242 -25.17 33.86 2.59
CA LEU A 242 -24.30 32.98 1.78
C LEU A 242 -25.12 32.06 0.88
N THR A 243 -26.20 31.46 1.42
CA THR A 243 -27.07 30.55 0.68
C THR A 243 -27.75 31.26 -0.49
N ASP A 244 -28.30 32.45 -0.27
CA ASP A 244 -28.98 33.23 -1.31
C ASP A 244 -28.00 33.74 -2.38
N LYS A 245 -26.85 34.27 -1.95
CA LYS A 245 -25.85 34.85 -2.85
C LYS A 245 -25.22 33.82 -3.78
N TYR A 246 -24.74 32.71 -3.21
CA TYR A 246 -23.96 31.72 -3.95
C TYR A 246 -24.82 30.63 -4.60
N GLN A 247 -26.04 30.39 -4.13
CA GLN A 247 -26.96 29.36 -4.66
C GLN A 247 -26.34 27.94 -4.70
N GLY A 248 -26.97 27.01 -5.43
CA GLY A 248 -26.48 25.63 -5.61
C GLY A 248 -26.88 24.67 -4.48
N ASP A 249 -26.01 23.69 -4.22
CA ASP A 249 -26.23 22.60 -3.26
C ASP A 249 -25.32 22.71 -2.00
N LEU A 250 -24.74 23.88 -1.74
CA LEU A 250 -23.76 24.08 -0.66
C LEU A 250 -24.42 24.09 0.73
N PHE A 251 -24.30 22.98 1.48
CA PHE A 251 -24.73 22.80 2.88
C PHE A 251 -26.08 23.46 3.24
N PRO A 252 -27.20 22.85 2.85
CA PRO A 252 -28.51 23.46 3.06
C PRO A 252 -28.79 23.67 4.56
N LEU A 253 -29.39 24.82 4.88
CA LEU A 253 -29.76 25.19 6.26
C LEU A 253 -30.99 24.43 6.76
N ASN A 254 -31.86 24.03 5.83
CA ASN A 254 -33.08 23.28 6.11
C ASN A 254 -33.08 22.00 5.28
N ASP A 255 -33.59 20.91 5.84
CA ASP A 255 -33.94 19.73 5.06
C ASP A 255 -35.41 19.84 4.68
N GLU A 256 -35.68 19.75 3.38
CA GLU A 256 -37.02 19.88 2.80
C GLU A 256 -37.32 18.63 1.97
N TYR A 257 -38.51 18.06 2.16
CA TYR A 257 -39.04 16.99 1.31
C TYR A 257 -40.12 17.56 0.43
N THR A 258 -39.95 17.42 -0.89
CA THR A 258 -41.03 17.69 -1.84
C THR A 258 -41.79 16.40 -2.08
N ASN A 259 -43.08 16.39 -1.75
CA ASN A 259 -43.95 15.27 -2.09
C ASN A 259 -44.09 15.20 -3.62
N GLU A 260 -43.66 14.10 -4.22
CA GLU A 260 -43.64 13.94 -5.68
C GLU A 260 -45.05 13.92 -6.31
N ASP A 261 -46.07 13.52 -5.54
CA ASP A 261 -47.45 13.43 -6.00
C ASP A 261 -48.23 14.75 -5.83
N THR A 262 -47.92 15.54 -4.79
CA THR A 262 -48.66 16.77 -4.45
C THR A 262 -47.90 18.07 -4.75
N GLY A 263 -46.58 18.00 -4.94
CA GLY A 263 -45.69 19.16 -5.09
C GLY A 263 -45.49 19.98 -3.82
N GLU A 264 -46.01 19.54 -2.67
CA GLU A 264 -45.90 20.24 -1.40
C GLU A 264 -44.48 20.10 -0.82
N ILE A 265 -43.88 21.22 -0.43
CA ILE A 265 -42.58 21.26 0.26
C ILE A 265 -42.84 21.20 1.75
N VAL A 266 -42.45 20.09 2.38
CA VAL A 266 -42.51 19.88 3.82
C VAL A 266 -41.12 20.12 4.41
N LEU A 267 -41.01 21.08 5.31
CA LEU A 267 -39.78 21.33 6.06
C LEU A 267 -39.61 20.21 7.10
N LEU A 268 -38.66 19.32 6.85
CA LEU A 268 -38.36 18.19 7.72
C LEU A 268 -37.49 18.61 8.91
N TYR A 269 -36.62 19.61 8.71
CA TYR A 269 -35.64 20.01 9.71
C TYR A 269 -35.11 21.43 9.51
N ASP A 270 -34.87 22.16 10.60
CA ASP A 270 -34.22 23.48 10.62
C ASP A 270 -32.95 23.42 11.50
N GLU A 271 -31.79 23.71 10.92
CA GLU A 271 -30.50 23.69 11.64
C GLU A 271 -30.45 24.75 12.75
N GLN A 272 -31.02 25.94 12.54
CA GLN A 272 -30.90 27.07 13.46
C GLN A 272 -31.56 26.79 14.80
N SER A 273 -32.71 26.10 14.82
CA SER A 273 -33.39 25.72 16.06
C SER A 273 -32.60 24.75 16.94
N HIS A 274 -31.68 23.98 16.36
CA HIS A 274 -30.96 22.91 17.07
C HIS A 274 -29.52 23.27 17.48
N VAL A 275 -28.90 24.27 16.85
CA VAL A 275 -27.56 24.73 17.22
C VAL A 275 -27.62 25.70 18.41
N THR A 276 -26.88 25.46 19.50
CA THR A 276 -26.86 26.34 20.69
C THR A 276 -25.59 27.19 20.74
N SER A 277 -25.56 28.19 21.64
CA SER A 277 -24.37 29.03 21.85
C SER A 277 -23.17 28.22 22.36
N GLU A 278 -23.40 27.14 23.11
CA GLU A 278 -22.34 26.25 23.56
C GLU A 278 -21.69 25.49 22.39
N HIS A 279 -22.48 25.04 21.41
CA HIS A 279 -21.94 24.44 20.19
C HIS A 279 -21.00 25.41 19.47
N LEU A 280 -21.45 26.66 19.30
CA LEU A 280 -20.66 27.69 18.64
C LEU A 280 -19.42 28.08 19.46
N GLY A 281 -19.49 28.02 20.78
CA GLY A 281 -18.33 28.23 21.66
C GLY A 281 -17.20 27.22 21.43
N ILE A 282 -17.52 25.94 21.18
CA ILE A 282 -16.51 24.93 20.84
C ILE A 282 -15.81 25.28 19.52
N LEU A 283 -16.58 25.72 18.53
CA LEU A 283 -16.05 26.13 17.23
C LEU A 283 -15.23 27.42 17.34
N TYR A 284 -15.65 28.38 18.16
CA TYR A 284 -14.87 29.57 18.46
C TYR A 284 -13.49 29.20 19.02
N HIS A 285 -13.44 28.33 20.03
CA HIS A 285 -12.17 27.89 20.61
C HIS A 285 -11.28 27.14 19.61
N LEU A 286 -11.87 26.34 18.73
CA LEU A 286 -11.17 25.66 17.63
C LEU A 286 -10.54 26.69 16.68
N PHE A 287 -11.32 27.58 16.08
CA PHE A 287 -10.85 28.50 15.04
C PHE A 287 -9.95 29.61 15.57
N SER A 288 -10.12 30.01 16.84
CA SER A 288 -9.31 31.05 17.48
C SER A 288 -8.06 30.50 18.19
N GLY A 289 -7.94 29.18 18.36
CA GLY A 289 -6.89 28.56 19.18
C GLY A 289 -6.90 29.00 20.65
N SER A 290 -8.08 29.18 21.24
CA SER A 290 -8.24 29.68 22.62
C SER A 290 -8.64 28.58 23.61
N HIS A 291 -8.64 28.93 24.91
CA HIS A 291 -9.05 28.05 26.02
C HIS A 291 -8.33 26.68 25.97
N PHE A 292 -9.09 25.58 25.91
CA PHE A 292 -8.56 24.22 26.01
C PHE A 292 -7.83 23.80 24.72
N PHE A 293 -8.14 24.45 23.60
CA PHE A 293 -7.38 24.33 22.34
C PHE A 293 -6.09 25.16 22.32
N LYS A 294 -5.84 26.06 23.28
CA LYS A 294 -4.58 26.82 23.34
C LYS A 294 -3.40 25.95 23.77
N SER A 295 -3.60 25.10 24.78
CA SER A 295 -2.55 24.27 25.36
C SER A 295 -2.76 22.76 25.17
N GLY A 296 -3.86 22.35 24.52
CA GLY A 296 -4.21 20.93 24.37
C GLY A 296 -4.68 20.29 25.68
N ASN A 297 -5.49 21.01 26.45
CA ASN A 297 -6.03 20.52 27.73
C ASN A 297 -7.35 19.76 27.54
N SER A 298 -7.85 19.11 28.60
CA SER A 298 -9.15 18.45 28.55
C SER A 298 -10.33 19.42 28.72
N HIS A 299 -11.44 19.12 28.04
CA HIS A 299 -12.73 19.77 28.23
C HIS A 299 -13.82 18.71 28.40
N LYS A 300 -14.61 18.77 29.48
CA LYS A 300 -15.60 17.73 29.83
C LYS A 300 -15.04 16.28 29.74
N GLY A 301 -13.79 16.07 30.17
CA GLY A 301 -13.12 14.77 30.10
C GLY A 301 -12.51 14.40 28.73
N TYR A 302 -12.71 15.21 27.70
CA TYR A 302 -12.14 15.02 26.37
C TYR A 302 -10.81 15.74 26.22
N VAL A 303 -9.71 15.00 26.09
CA VAL A 303 -8.38 15.56 25.76
C VAL A 303 -8.34 15.98 24.30
N VAL A 304 -7.88 17.21 24.02
CA VAL A 304 -7.70 17.71 22.66
C VAL A 304 -6.25 18.06 22.39
N GLN A 305 -5.84 18.08 21.12
CA GLN A 305 -4.56 18.69 20.74
C GLN A 305 -4.66 20.22 20.61
N PRO A 306 -3.55 20.97 20.73
CA PRO A 306 -3.53 22.41 20.44
C PRO A 306 -4.04 22.72 19.03
N SER A 307 -4.82 23.79 18.88
CA SER A 307 -5.34 24.21 17.58
C SER A 307 -4.35 25.09 16.83
N LEU A 308 -4.09 24.73 15.57
CA LEU A 308 -3.23 25.49 14.67
C LEU A 308 -4.05 26.26 13.61
N PHE A 309 -5.33 26.55 13.84
CA PHE A 309 -6.18 27.31 12.90
C PHE A 309 -5.70 28.74 12.64
N MET A 310 -4.88 29.31 13.52
CA MET A 310 -4.22 30.60 13.26
C MET A 310 -3.01 30.47 12.32
N VAL A 311 -2.50 29.24 12.13
CA VAL A 311 -1.38 28.91 11.23
C VAL A 311 -1.89 28.36 9.90
N TYR A 312 -3.02 27.64 9.90
CA TYR A 312 -3.56 27.06 8.66
C TYR A 312 -3.87 28.14 7.62
N ASP A 313 -3.42 27.86 6.40
CA ASP A 313 -3.62 28.70 5.24
C ASP A 313 -4.25 27.89 4.10
N PHE A 314 -5.54 28.11 3.83
CA PHE A 314 -6.26 27.38 2.79
C PHE A 314 -5.94 27.83 1.36
N GLU A 315 -5.08 28.83 1.18
CA GLU A 315 -4.44 29.09 -0.10
C GLU A 315 -3.40 28.01 -0.43
N VAL A 316 -2.65 27.56 0.58
CA VAL A 316 -1.57 26.55 0.47
C VAL A 316 -2.10 25.14 0.70
N ILE A 317 -3.01 24.96 1.66
CA ILE A 317 -3.56 23.66 2.01
C ILE A 317 -4.46 23.16 0.88
N PRO A 318 -4.21 21.94 0.35
CA PRO A 318 -5.05 21.33 -0.68
C PRO A 318 -6.50 21.15 -0.22
N VAL A 319 -7.49 21.42 -1.10
CA VAL A 319 -8.92 21.13 -0.82
C VAL A 319 -9.16 19.65 -0.58
N GLU A 320 -8.34 18.80 -1.17
CA GLU A 320 -8.37 17.36 -1.02
C GLU A 320 -8.15 16.96 0.45
N LEU A 321 -7.40 17.76 1.21
CA LEU A 321 -7.27 17.57 2.66
C LEU A 321 -8.58 17.87 3.40
N ILE A 322 -9.32 18.89 2.97
CA ILE A 322 -10.64 19.19 3.53
C ILE A 322 -11.59 18.00 3.29
N SER A 323 -11.54 17.43 2.08
CA SER A 323 -12.29 16.24 1.69
C SER A 323 -11.98 15.03 2.60
N ASN A 324 -10.69 14.79 2.87
CA ASN A 324 -10.21 13.75 3.80
C ASN A 324 -10.73 13.95 5.24
N ILE A 325 -10.82 15.20 5.70
CA ILE A 325 -11.39 15.52 7.01
C ILE A 325 -12.82 15.00 7.13
N TYR A 326 -13.62 15.21 6.09
CA TYR A 326 -15.01 14.77 6.08
C TYR A 326 -15.19 13.25 5.92
N GLU A 327 -14.35 12.57 5.14
CA GLU A 327 -14.42 11.10 5.08
C GLU A 327 -14.13 10.43 6.42
N ASN A 328 -13.29 11.03 7.25
CA ASN A 328 -13.07 10.56 8.62
C ASN A 328 -14.26 10.80 9.57
N PHE A 329 -15.26 11.58 9.13
CA PHE A 329 -16.52 11.86 9.83
C PHE A 329 -17.67 10.99 9.34
N ILE A 330 -17.62 10.56 8.07
CA ILE A 330 -18.52 9.58 7.49
C ILE A 330 -18.43 8.27 8.30
N GLY A 331 -19.58 7.77 8.76
CA GLY A 331 -19.65 6.51 9.52
C GLY A 331 -19.26 6.60 11.01
N LYS A 332 -19.63 7.67 11.72
CA LYS A 332 -19.65 7.69 13.20
C LYS A 332 -21.07 7.82 13.76
N GLU A 333 -22.04 7.22 13.09
CA GLU A 333 -23.42 7.20 13.55
C GLU A 333 -23.74 5.88 14.24
N GLU A 334 -24.14 5.95 15.51
CA GLU A 334 -24.84 4.89 16.24
C GLU A 334 -24.09 3.56 16.42
N GLU A 335 -23.24 3.48 17.46
CA GLU A 335 -23.23 2.35 18.41
C GLU A 335 -22.30 2.63 19.61
N ASN A 336 -22.93 2.78 20.78
CA ASN A 336 -22.45 2.67 22.16
C ASN A 336 -21.31 3.56 22.71
N TYR A 337 -21.69 4.21 23.80
CA TYR A 337 -21.13 5.41 24.41
C TYR A 337 -20.16 5.14 25.57
N ILE A 338 -19.88 3.87 25.92
CA ILE A 338 -19.09 3.51 27.11
C ILE A 338 -17.76 2.79 26.77
N ALA A 339 -17.56 2.32 25.54
CA ALA A 339 -16.35 1.57 25.18
C ALA A 339 -15.11 2.44 24.84
N LYS A 340 -15.16 3.76 25.03
CA LYS A 340 -14.12 4.70 24.54
C LYS A 340 -13.12 5.17 25.59
N LEU A 341 -13.22 4.73 26.84
CA LEU A 341 -12.22 5.04 27.87
C LEU A 341 -11.12 3.96 27.99
N GLU A 342 -11.30 2.80 27.37
CA GLU A 342 -10.25 1.80 27.21
C GLU A 342 -10.25 1.29 25.77
N GLU A 343 -9.14 1.48 25.04
CA GLU A 343 -8.88 1.04 23.65
C GLU A 343 -9.30 2.00 22.53
N PHE A 344 -8.31 2.78 22.06
CA PHE A 344 -8.24 3.42 20.75
C PHE A 344 -8.26 2.43 19.54
N ASN A 345 -8.77 1.19 19.69
CA ASN A 345 -8.55 0.12 18.70
C ASN A 345 -9.77 -0.71 18.27
N THR A 346 -11.02 -0.39 18.66
CA THR A 346 -12.12 -1.32 18.35
C THR A 346 -13.40 -0.63 17.85
N GLN A 347 -13.58 -0.74 16.53
CA GLN A 347 -14.84 -0.66 15.75
C GLN A 347 -15.54 0.71 15.61
N SER A 348 -15.10 1.48 14.60
CA SER A 348 -15.88 2.57 13.96
C SER A 348 -16.83 2.01 12.86
N LYS A 349 -17.96 2.68 12.53
CA LYS A 349 -18.84 2.32 11.39
C LYS A 349 -18.10 2.38 10.04
N GLN A 350 -16.97 3.09 9.96
CA GLN A 350 -15.99 2.99 8.86
C GLN A 350 -15.58 1.52 8.57
N TYR A 351 -15.60 0.63 9.57
CA TYR A 351 -15.43 -0.82 9.40
C TYR A 351 -16.67 -1.57 8.90
N SER A 352 -17.88 -1.04 9.08
CA SER A 352 -19.14 -1.66 8.61
C SER A 352 -19.55 -1.19 7.21
N ILE A 353 -19.27 0.07 6.84
CA ILE A 353 -19.41 0.56 5.44
C ILE A 353 -18.14 0.38 4.61
N LYS A 354 -16.99 0.11 5.25
CA LYS A 354 -15.69 -0.17 4.59
C LYS A 354 -15.17 0.94 3.66
N ALA A 355 -15.51 2.19 3.98
CA ALA A 355 -15.02 3.39 3.29
C ALA A 355 -13.62 3.78 3.81
N TYR A 356 -12.62 3.79 2.93
CA TYR A 356 -11.25 4.20 3.24
C TYR A 356 -10.82 5.34 2.32
N TYR A 357 -10.25 6.39 2.90
CA TYR A 357 -9.70 7.51 2.14
C TYR A 357 -8.61 7.03 1.18
N THR A 358 -8.71 7.49 -0.07
CA THR A 358 -7.75 7.18 -1.12
C THR A 358 -6.61 8.19 -1.07
N PRO A 359 -5.36 7.78 -0.78
CA PRO A 359 -4.23 8.70 -0.75
C PRO A 359 -4.05 9.44 -2.08
N PRO A 360 -3.70 10.75 -2.10
CA PRO A 360 -3.58 11.53 -3.32
C PRO A 360 -2.63 10.92 -4.37
N PHE A 361 -1.53 10.32 -3.93
CA PHE A 361 -0.57 9.70 -4.85
C PHE A 361 -1.15 8.50 -5.62
N ILE A 362 -2.14 7.78 -5.05
CA ILE A 362 -2.85 6.69 -5.72
C ILE A 362 -3.72 7.26 -6.84
N VAL A 363 -4.42 8.36 -6.56
CA VAL A 363 -5.27 9.04 -7.53
C VAL A 363 -4.43 9.58 -8.68
N ASP A 364 -3.33 10.27 -8.37
CA ASP A 364 -2.39 10.75 -9.37
C ASP A 364 -1.86 9.63 -10.27
N TYR A 365 -1.53 8.47 -9.68
CA TYR A 365 -1.05 7.31 -10.44
C TYR A 365 -2.13 6.78 -11.38
N VAL A 366 -3.35 6.59 -10.88
CA VAL A 366 -4.47 6.15 -11.73
C VAL A 366 -4.69 7.12 -12.88
N LEU A 367 -4.68 8.43 -12.62
CA LEU A 367 -4.87 9.46 -13.65
C LEU A 367 -3.68 9.56 -14.62
N SER A 368 -2.46 9.28 -14.19
CA SER A 368 -1.28 9.25 -15.08
C SER A 368 -1.32 8.07 -16.05
N GLN A 369 -1.98 6.97 -15.67
CA GLN A 369 -2.18 5.80 -16.54
C GLN A 369 -3.47 5.85 -17.37
N THR A 370 -4.37 6.82 -17.13
CA THR A 370 -5.71 6.89 -17.76
C THR A 370 -6.00 8.25 -18.39
N VAL A 371 -6.51 9.19 -17.60
CA VAL A 371 -7.02 10.50 -18.03
C VAL A 371 -5.94 11.36 -18.66
N THR A 372 -4.72 11.37 -18.12
CA THR A 372 -3.65 12.25 -18.60
C THR A 372 -3.21 11.90 -20.04
N PRO A 373 -2.81 10.65 -20.36
CA PRO A 373 -2.50 10.25 -21.74
C PRO A 373 -3.69 10.44 -22.70
N PHE A 374 -4.92 10.22 -22.22
CA PHE A 374 -6.12 10.42 -23.02
C PHE A 374 -6.33 11.89 -23.39
N LEU A 375 -6.18 12.82 -22.45
CA LEU A 375 -6.28 14.25 -22.73
C LEU A 375 -5.11 14.75 -23.58
N GLU A 376 -3.90 14.21 -23.41
CA GLU A 376 -2.72 14.59 -24.21
C GLU A 376 -2.85 14.18 -25.67
N SER A 377 -3.34 12.96 -25.93
CA SER A 377 -3.55 12.43 -27.29
C SER A 377 -4.75 13.02 -28.03
N ASN A 378 -5.64 13.73 -27.32
CA ASN A 378 -6.85 14.32 -27.90
C ASN A 378 -6.74 15.85 -28.10
N ASN A 379 -7.42 16.35 -29.13
CA ASN A 379 -7.54 17.79 -29.42
C ASN A 379 -8.74 18.44 -28.69
N SER A 380 -9.33 17.77 -27.72
CA SER A 380 -10.44 18.26 -26.90
C SER A 380 -10.13 18.06 -25.42
N SER A 381 -10.85 18.81 -24.57
CA SER A 381 -10.82 18.68 -23.11
C SER A 381 -11.87 17.69 -22.57
N GLY A 382 -12.75 17.16 -23.43
CA GLY A 382 -13.82 16.25 -23.01
C GLY A 382 -13.27 14.91 -22.56
N CYS A 383 -13.60 14.50 -21.34
CA CYS A 383 -13.22 13.23 -20.72
C CYS A 383 -14.31 12.85 -19.72
N ARG A 384 -15.26 12.00 -20.14
CA ARG A 384 -16.41 11.63 -19.31
C ARG A 384 -16.04 10.51 -18.36
N ILE A 385 -16.16 10.75 -17.07
CA ILE A 385 -15.81 9.79 -16.03
C ILE A 385 -16.96 9.53 -15.07
N LEU A 386 -16.99 8.32 -14.52
CA LEU A 386 -17.86 7.94 -13.42
C LEU A 386 -17.01 7.37 -12.26
N ASP A 387 -17.24 7.87 -11.05
CA ASP A 387 -16.84 7.18 -9.82
C ASP A 387 -18.06 6.51 -9.17
N PRO A 388 -18.10 5.16 -9.13
CA PRO A 388 -19.29 4.42 -8.71
C PRO A 388 -19.46 4.31 -7.18
N ALA A 389 -18.48 4.80 -6.41
CA ALA A 389 -18.50 4.85 -4.95
C ALA A 389 -17.66 6.06 -4.51
N CYS A 390 -18.14 7.26 -4.86
CA CYS A 390 -17.27 8.42 -4.98
C CYS A 390 -16.74 8.98 -3.65
N GLY A 391 -17.34 8.65 -2.51
CA GLY A 391 -16.88 9.13 -1.21
C GLY A 391 -16.81 10.66 -1.20
N SER A 392 -15.63 11.22 -0.91
CA SER A 392 -15.41 12.67 -1.00
C SER A 392 -15.12 13.23 -2.39
N GLY A 393 -15.11 12.39 -3.42
CA GLY A 393 -15.01 12.81 -4.81
C GLY A 393 -13.60 13.07 -5.32
N ILE A 394 -12.56 12.53 -4.66
CA ILE A 394 -11.17 12.84 -5.01
C ILE A 394 -10.79 12.53 -6.48
N PHE A 395 -11.27 11.39 -7.02
CA PHE A 395 -11.05 11.07 -8.44
C PHE A 395 -11.77 12.05 -9.38
N LEU A 396 -12.95 12.49 -8.98
CA LEU A 396 -13.78 13.45 -9.72
C LEU A 396 -13.12 14.84 -9.75
N VAL A 397 -12.63 15.29 -8.60
CA VAL A 397 -11.93 16.57 -8.42
C VAL A 397 -10.65 16.62 -9.26
N GLU A 398 -9.76 15.65 -9.11
CA GLU A 398 -8.47 15.68 -9.81
C GLU A 398 -8.64 15.49 -11.33
N THR A 399 -9.66 14.74 -11.76
CA THR A 399 -10.02 14.65 -13.18
C THR A 399 -10.55 15.97 -13.72
N LEU A 400 -11.44 16.64 -12.98
CA LEU A 400 -11.96 17.96 -13.37
C LEU A 400 -10.82 18.97 -13.55
N ARG A 401 -9.82 18.97 -12.65
CA ARG A 401 -8.61 19.79 -12.82
C ARG A 401 -7.93 19.51 -14.14
N LYS A 402 -7.65 18.25 -14.47
CA LYS A 402 -7.00 17.86 -15.74
C LYS A 402 -7.80 18.32 -16.97
N VAL A 403 -9.13 18.18 -16.92
CA VAL A 403 -10.04 18.66 -17.97
C VAL A 403 -9.96 20.18 -18.14
N ILE A 404 -10.00 20.94 -17.04
CA ILE A 404 -9.89 22.41 -17.05
C ILE A 404 -8.52 22.86 -17.56
N GLU A 405 -7.43 22.24 -17.10
CA GLU A 405 -6.08 22.56 -17.58
C GLU A 405 -5.94 22.32 -19.08
N LYS A 406 -6.46 21.18 -19.58
CA LYS A 406 -6.48 20.90 -21.02
C LYS A 406 -7.27 21.95 -21.79
N GLU A 407 -8.41 22.41 -21.27
CA GLU A 407 -9.17 23.50 -21.89
C GLU A 407 -8.36 24.81 -21.94
N ILE A 408 -7.69 25.18 -20.85
CA ILE A 408 -6.87 26.39 -20.80
C ILE A 408 -5.75 26.32 -21.85
N LEU A 409 -5.10 25.16 -21.99
CA LEU A 409 -4.09 24.93 -23.03
C LEU A 409 -4.68 25.10 -24.44
N LEU A 410 -5.86 24.56 -24.71
CA LEU A 410 -6.55 24.71 -26.00
C LEU A 410 -6.95 26.17 -26.30
N LEU A 411 -7.19 26.99 -25.26
CA LEU A 411 -7.47 28.42 -25.38
C LEU A 411 -6.20 29.31 -25.55
N GLY A 412 -5.03 28.68 -25.71
CA GLY A 412 -3.74 29.34 -25.86
C GLY A 412 -3.08 29.72 -24.54
N GLY A 413 -3.42 29.03 -23.44
CA GLY A 413 -2.84 29.24 -22.12
C GLY A 413 -3.43 30.42 -21.33
N ASP A 414 -4.43 31.12 -21.87
CA ASP A 414 -5.03 32.29 -21.23
C ASP A 414 -6.27 31.91 -20.39
N LYS A 415 -6.07 31.80 -19.08
CA LYS A 415 -7.13 31.51 -18.09
C LYS A 415 -8.28 32.51 -18.14
N LYS A 416 -8.06 33.77 -18.58
CA LYS A 416 -9.12 34.80 -18.66
C LYS A 416 -10.17 34.48 -19.72
N LYS A 417 -9.84 33.65 -20.71
CA LYS A 417 -10.79 33.20 -21.74
C LYS A 417 -11.77 32.15 -21.22
N LEU A 418 -11.51 31.56 -20.05
CA LEU A 418 -12.35 30.54 -19.45
C LEU A 418 -13.45 31.15 -18.56
N ASN A 419 -14.61 31.42 -19.17
CA ASN A 419 -15.77 31.97 -18.47
C ASN A 419 -16.50 30.92 -17.60
N ASN A 420 -17.38 31.39 -16.70
CA ASN A 420 -18.09 30.53 -15.75
C ASN A 420 -19.03 29.53 -16.45
N ILE A 421 -19.66 29.92 -17.57
CA ILE A 421 -20.55 29.05 -18.35
C ILE A 421 -19.77 27.84 -18.88
N ARG A 422 -18.56 28.08 -19.39
CA ARG A 422 -17.70 27.02 -19.91
C ARG A 422 -17.19 26.11 -18.78
N LEU A 423 -16.82 26.67 -17.62
CA LEU A 423 -16.45 25.87 -16.45
C LEU A 423 -17.56 24.92 -15.99
N TRP A 424 -18.78 25.43 -15.87
CA TRP A 424 -19.93 24.60 -15.53
C TRP A 424 -20.20 23.52 -16.57
N LYS A 425 -20.07 23.86 -17.86
CA LYS A 425 -20.18 22.88 -18.93
C LYS A 425 -19.11 21.78 -18.83
N LEU A 426 -17.85 22.14 -18.54
CA LEU A 426 -16.79 21.16 -18.35
C LEU A 426 -17.08 20.23 -17.18
N LEU A 427 -17.60 20.73 -16.06
CA LEU A 427 -17.99 19.88 -14.94
C LEU A 427 -19.19 18.98 -15.32
N LYS A 428 -20.30 19.58 -15.77
CA LYS A 428 -21.56 18.88 -15.99
C LYS A 428 -21.53 17.86 -17.14
N ASP A 429 -20.69 18.07 -18.14
CA ASP A 429 -20.57 17.15 -19.29
C ASP A 429 -19.63 15.97 -19.00
N ASN A 430 -18.78 16.05 -17.97
CA ASN A 430 -17.65 15.13 -17.80
C ASN A 430 -17.62 14.42 -16.44
N ILE A 431 -18.16 15.01 -15.37
CA ILE A 431 -17.96 14.54 -14.00
C ILE A 431 -19.24 13.94 -13.45
N TYR A 432 -19.18 12.65 -13.09
CA TYR A 432 -20.32 11.91 -12.54
C TYR A 432 -19.91 11.02 -11.37
N GLY A 433 -20.79 10.90 -10.38
CA GLY A 433 -20.49 10.19 -9.13
C GLY A 433 -21.73 9.54 -8.52
N ILE A 434 -21.54 8.39 -7.89
CA ILE A 434 -22.58 7.66 -7.16
C ILE A 434 -22.03 7.32 -5.77
N ASP A 435 -22.84 7.54 -4.74
CA ASP A 435 -22.57 7.02 -3.40
C ASP A 435 -23.86 6.64 -2.69
N ILE A 436 -23.81 5.61 -1.85
CA ILE A 436 -24.97 5.18 -1.04
C ILE A 436 -25.18 6.12 0.16
N ASP A 437 -24.15 6.87 0.57
CA ASP A 437 -24.21 7.87 1.62
C ASP A 437 -24.49 9.26 1.04
N ASP A 438 -25.58 9.89 1.49
CA ASP A 438 -25.97 11.22 1.01
C ASP A 438 -25.01 12.32 1.51
N ASP A 439 -24.41 12.15 2.70
CA ASP A 439 -23.41 13.09 3.23
C ASP A 439 -22.15 13.09 2.35
N ALA A 440 -21.75 11.92 1.81
CA ALA A 440 -20.63 11.81 0.87
C ALA A 440 -20.86 12.60 -0.42
N ILE A 441 -22.09 12.62 -0.93
CA ILE A 441 -22.46 13.46 -2.07
C ILE A 441 -22.38 14.95 -1.72
N GLU A 442 -22.87 15.39 -0.55
CA GLU A 442 -22.72 16.79 -0.11
C GLU A 442 -21.24 17.22 -0.05
N ILE A 443 -20.36 16.33 0.43
CA ILE A 443 -18.91 16.56 0.48
C ILE A 443 -18.30 16.62 -0.93
N THR A 444 -18.67 15.69 -1.81
CA THR A 444 -18.20 15.67 -3.21
C THR A 444 -18.58 16.96 -3.93
N ILE A 445 -19.82 17.43 -3.75
CA ILE A 445 -20.31 18.71 -4.30
C ILE A 445 -19.44 19.85 -3.79
N PHE A 446 -19.21 19.90 -2.48
CA PHE A 446 -18.38 20.93 -1.86
C PHE A 446 -16.98 20.96 -2.47
N SER A 447 -16.33 19.79 -2.61
CA SER A 447 -14.98 19.69 -3.16
C SER A 447 -14.90 20.11 -4.62
N LEU A 448 -15.91 19.76 -5.44
CA LEU A 448 -16.02 20.22 -6.82
C LEU A 448 -16.24 21.73 -6.90
N TYR A 449 -17.08 22.30 -6.04
CA TYR A 449 -17.31 23.75 -5.98
C TYR A 449 -16.03 24.51 -5.66
N ILE A 450 -15.30 24.07 -4.63
CA ILE A 450 -13.98 24.64 -4.29
C ILE A 450 -13.01 24.54 -5.46
N THR A 451 -12.98 23.38 -6.14
CA THR A 451 -12.12 23.16 -7.31
C THR A 451 -12.42 24.16 -8.43
N LEU A 452 -13.68 24.52 -8.66
CA LEU A 452 -14.03 25.58 -9.61
C LEU A 452 -13.49 26.96 -9.16
N LEU A 453 -13.56 27.26 -7.87
CA LEU A 453 -13.08 28.52 -7.31
C LEU A 453 -11.54 28.66 -7.39
N ASP A 454 -10.77 27.57 -7.43
CA ASP A 454 -9.31 27.61 -7.71
C ASP A 454 -8.99 28.25 -9.06
N TYR A 455 -9.98 28.26 -9.96
CA TYR A 455 -9.86 28.86 -11.28
C TYR A 455 -10.32 30.32 -11.35
N LYS A 456 -10.61 30.96 -10.19
CA LYS A 456 -11.18 32.30 -10.10
C LYS A 456 -10.33 33.23 -9.26
N THR A 457 -10.35 34.52 -9.60
CA THR A 457 -9.79 35.60 -8.78
C THR A 457 -10.71 35.92 -7.59
N PRO A 458 -10.25 36.63 -6.55
CA PRO A 458 -11.08 36.92 -5.37
C PRO A 458 -12.40 37.63 -5.68
N ILE A 459 -12.38 38.56 -6.65
CA ILE A 459 -13.58 39.29 -7.11
C ILE A 459 -14.53 38.35 -7.88
N GLU A 460 -13.98 37.48 -8.73
CA GLU A 460 -14.79 36.48 -9.44
C GLU A 460 -15.40 35.46 -8.47
N ILE A 461 -14.69 35.08 -7.41
CA ILE A 461 -15.22 34.21 -6.35
C ILE A 461 -16.40 34.92 -5.67
N GLU A 462 -16.25 36.18 -5.28
CA GLU A 462 -17.30 36.95 -4.63
C GLU A 462 -18.59 37.05 -5.46
N GLN A 463 -18.50 36.99 -6.79
CA GLN A 463 -19.63 37.04 -7.72
C GLN A 463 -20.05 35.67 -8.26
N PHE A 464 -19.41 34.59 -7.80
CA PHE A 464 -19.64 33.25 -8.35
C PHE A 464 -20.99 32.69 -7.89
N LYS A 465 -21.74 32.09 -8.83
CA LYS A 465 -22.99 31.39 -8.54
C LYS A 465 -22.84 29.91 -8.85
N PHE A 466 -23.22 29.08 -7.90
CA PHE A 466 -23.19 27.63 -8.02
C PHE A 466 -24.44 27.07 -8.69
N GLU A 467 -24.24 26.05 -9.51
CA GLU A 467 -25.32 25.28 -10.12
C GLU A 467 -25.54 23.95 -9.40
N ARG A 468 -26.79 23.45 -9.42
CA ARG A 468 -27.12 22.15 -8.83
C ARG A 468 -26.44 21.00 -9.57
N LEU A 469 -25.96 20.02 -8.79
CA LEU A 469 -25.32 18.77 -9.21
C LEU A 469 -26.03 17.54 -8.65
N LYS A 470 -26.67 17.67 -7.48
CA LYS A 470 -27.39 16.56 -6.83
C LYS A 470 -28.55 16.08 -7.72
N ASN A 471 -28.66 14.76 -7.87
CA ASN A 471 -29.62 14.07 -8.74
C ASN A 471 -29.49 14.38 -10.25
N GLN A 472 -28.40 15.01 -10.68
CA GLN A 472 -28.11 15.28 -12.10
C GLN A 472 -26.78 14.62 -12.51
N ASN A 473 -25.70 15.01 -11.85
CA ASN A 473 -24.35 14.50 -12.03
C ASN A 473 -23.95 13.55 -10.89
N LEU A 474 -24.45 13.84 -9.69
CA LEU A 474 -24.12 13.14 -8.45
C LEU A 474 -25.37 12.53 -7.84
N PHE A 475 -25.34 11.23 -7.57
CA PHE A 475 -26.49 10.47 -7.08
C PHE A 475 -26.17 9.90 -5.70
N GLY A 476 -27.01 10.21 -4.71
CA GLY A 476 -26.79 9.92 -3.29
C GLY A 476 -27.92 9.16 -2.62
N GLY A 477 -27.61 8.50 -1.51
CA GLY A 477 -28.58 7.82 -0.64
C GLY A 477 -28.87 6.37 -1.00
N ILE A 478 -29.74 5.72 -0.22
CA ILE A 478 -30.03 4.28 -0.34
C ILE A 478 -30.56 3.90 -1.73
N SER A 479 -31.34 4.78 -2.38
CA SER A 479 -31.84 4.56 -3.74
C SER A 479 -30.73 4.59 -4.79
N ALA A 480 -29.59 5.22 -4.48
CA ALA A 480 -28.39 5.31 -5.31
C ALA A 480 -27.35 4.21 -5.01
N ASP A 481 -27.72 3.10 -4.34
CA ASP A 481 -26.89 1.90 -4.31
C ASP A 481 -26.49 1.49 -5.74
N PHE A 482 -25.20 1.37 -6.01
CA PHE A 482 -24.65 1.07 -7.34
C PHE A 482 -25.22 -0.21 -7.96
N PHE A 483 -25.61 -1.16 -7.11
CA PHE A 483 -26.21 -2.44 -7.50
C PHE A 483 -27.74 -2.40 -7.61
N ASN A 484 -28.38 -1.28 -7.28
CA ASN A 484 -29.80 -1.07 -7.54
C ASN A 484 -30.03 -0.73 -9.02
N THR A 485 -30.42 -1.74 -9.79
CA THR A 485 -30.70 -1.65 -11.24
C THR A 485 -31.90 -0.75 -11.58
N ASN A 486 -32.74 -0.41 -10.60
CA ASN A 486 -33.89 0.49 -10.78
C ASN A 486 -33.57 1.97 -10.48
N SER A 487 -32.34 2.29 -10.08
CA SER A 487 -31.97 3.68 -9.77
C SER A 487 -31.96 4.57 -11.02
N ALA A 488 -32.26 5.86 -10.87
CA ALA A 488 -32.40 6.82 -11.96
C ALA A 488 -31.13 6.96 -12.83
N PHE A 489 -29.95 6.78 -12.23
CA PHE A 489 -28.68 6.86 -12.94
C PHE A 489 -28.50 5.75 -14.00
N ASN A 490 -29.18 4.60 -13.85
CA ASN A 490 -29.04 3.48 -14.78
C ASN A 490 -29.39 3.91 -16.20
N LYS A 491 -30.54 4.58 -16.38
CA LYS A 491 -30.99 5.07 -17.68
C LYS A 491 -30.01 6.05 -18.32
N LEU A 492 -29.32 6.86 -17.51
CA LEU A 492 -28.32 7.79 -17.99
C LEU A 492 -27.12 7.04 -18.60
N PHE A 493 -26.53 6.10 -17.85
CA PHE A 493 -25.29 5.43 -18.24
C PHE A 493 -25.48 4.23 -19.18
N THR A 494 -26.68 3.64 -19.26
CA THR A 494 -26.96 2.51 -20.18
C THR A 494 -27.54 2.93 -21.53
N GLU A 495 -28.13 4.13 -21.63
CA GLU A 495 -28.81 4.57 -22.87
C GLU A 495 -28.26 5.85 -23.48
N LYS A 496 -27.76 6.80 -22.68
CA LYS A 496 -27.53 8.18 -23.14
C LYS A 496 -26.08 8.62 -23.13
N LEU A 497 -25.33 8.27 -22.09
CA LEU A 497 -24.04 8.86 -21.81
C LEU A 497 -22.90 7.85 -21.97
N PRO A 498 -22.15 7.89 -23.09
CA PRO A 498 -20.95 7.06 -23.24
C PRO A 498 -19.82 7.64 -22.39
N LEU A 499 -19.34 6.83 -21.44
CA LEU A 499 -18.22 7.12 -20.56
C LEU A 499 -16.88 6.80 -21.24
N ASP A 500 -15.85 7.58 -20.95
CA ASP A 500 -14.47 7.29 -21.35
C ASP A 500 -13.78 6.45 -20.27
N PHE A 501 -14.03 6.78 -18.99
CA PHE A 501 -13.46 6.07 -17.86
C PHE A 501 -14.44 5.77 -16.72
N ILE A 502 -14.20 4.68 -16.01
CA ILE A 502 -14.76 4.44 -14.68
C ILE A 502 -13.58 4.30 -13.71
N LEU A 503 -13.48 5.22 -12.75
CA LEU A 503 -12.35 5.37 -11.84
C LEU A 503 -12.86 5.44 -10.40
N GLY A 504 -12.22 4.77 -9.44
CA GLY A 504 -12.68 4.87 -8.05
C GLY A 504 -12.04 3.87 -7.09
N ASN A 505 -12.42 3.99 -5.82
CA ASN A 505 -12.04 3.08 -4.74
C ASN A 505 -13.31 2.51 -4.07
N PRO A 506 -13.90 1.43 -4.62
CA PRO A 506 -15.08 0.81 -4.03
C PRO A 506 -14.82 0.28 -2.61
N PRO A 507 -15.86 0.11 -1.78
CA PRO A 507 -15.72 -0.43 -0.43
C PRO A 507 -15.15 -1.87 -0.41
N TRP A 508 -14.40 -2.22 0.65
CA TRP A 508 -13.73 -3.54 0.75
C TRP A 508 -14.38 -4.48 1.77
N GLY A 509 -14.97 -5.56 1.28
CA GLY A 509 -15.52 -6.73 1.95
C GLY A 509 -17.04 -6.67 2.15
N LYS A 510 -17.58 -7.44 3.09
CA LYS A 510 -19.04 -7.54 3.26
C LYS A 510 -19.72 -6.23 3.72
N VAL A 511 -20.62 -5.69 2.91
CA VAL A 511 -21.48 -4.54 3.23
C VAL A 511 -22.94 -5.00 3.25
N ALA A 512 -23.62 -4.94 4.39
CA ALA A 512 -24.96 -5.50 4.53
C ALA A 512 -26.07 -4.65 3.88
N SER A 513 -25.86 -3.34 3.76
CA SER A 513 -26.84 -2.38 3.22
C SER A 513 -26.95 -2.37 1.70
N SER A 514 -26.02 -3.01 0.98
CA SER A 514 -25.96 -3.00 -0.48
C SER A 514 -26.50 -4.30 -1.09
N ARG A 515 -27.09 -4.19 -2.29
CA ARG A 515 -27.79 -5.24 -3.04
C ARG A 515 -26.90 -6.04 -3.99
N TYR A 516 -25.57 -5.96 -3.85
CA TYR A 516 -24.63 -6.65 -4.73
C TYR A 516 -24.86 -8.17 -4.81
N GLN A 517 -25.29 -8.84 -3.74
CA GLN A 517 -25.59 -10.28 -3.80
C GLN A 517 -26.79 -10.58 -4.70
N ASP A 518 -27.86 -9.80 -4.60
CA ASP A 518 -29.05 -9.93 -5.45
C ASP A 518 -28.69 -9.67 -6.91
N TYR A 519 -27.89 -8.63 -7.16
CA TYR A 519 -27.38 -8.31 -8.49
C TYR A 519 -26.63 -9.49 -9.13
N ILE A 520 -25.74 -10.15 -8.38
CA ILE A 520 -24.97 -11.30 -8.88
C ILE A 520 -25.88 -12.47 -9.24
N LEU A 521 -26.88 -12.77 -8.40
CA LEU A 521 -27.88 -13.80 -8.69
C LEU A 521 -28.70 -13.48 -9.94
N GLU A 522 -29.13 -12.24 -10.11
CA GLU A 522 -29.87 -11.77 -11.29
C GLU A 522 -29.00 -11.80 -12.56
N ARG A 523 -27.73 -11.42 -12.44
CA ARG A 523 -26.74 -11.49 -13.52
C ARG A 523 -26.51 -12.92 -13.99
N ASN A 524 -26.24 -13.87 -13.09
CA ASN A 524 -26.08 -15.27 -13.47
C ASN A 524 -27.34 -15.82 -14.17
N ARG A 525 -28.54 -15.51 -13.66
CA ARG A 525 -29.79 -15.93 -14.30
C ARG A 525 -29.97 -15.36 -15.71
N SER A 526 -29.56 -14.11 -15.93
CA SER A 526 -29.70 -13.46 -17.23
C SER A 526 -28.65 -13.94 -18.24
N GLU A 527 -27.41 -14.18 -17.81
CA GLU A 527 -26.35 -14.74 -18.66
C GLU A 527 -26.65 -16.20 -19.07
N LEU A 528 -27.20 -17.02 -18.16
CA LEU A 528 -27.63 -18.38 -18.47
C LEU A 528 -28.78 -18.44 -19.50
N LYS A 529 -29.68 -17.45 -19.52
CA LYS A 529 -30.73 -17.37 -20.55
C LYS A 529 -30.16 -17.08 -21.94
N ILE A 530 -29.04 -16.35 -22.01
CA ILE A 530 -28.36 -16.04 -23.27
C ILE A 530 -27.75 -17.32 -23.87
N SER A 531 -27.13 -18.16 -23.04
CA SER A 531 -26.54 -19.43 -23.52
C SER A 531 -27.59 -20.43 -24.04
N GLN A 532 -28.86 -20.30 -23.61
CA GLN A 532 -29.98 -21.18 -23.98
C GLN A 532 -30.85 -20.67 -25.15
N GLY A 533 -30.44 -19.61 -25.86
CA GLY A 533 -31.05 -19.22 -27.15
C GLY A 533 -31.95 -17.99 -27.14
N SER A 534 -31.99 -17.20 -26.06
CA SER A 534 -32.68 -15.90 -26.04
C SER A 534 -31.71 -14.74 -26.23
N GLN A 535 -31.65 -14.16 -27.44
CA GLN A 535 -30.88 -12.94 -27.73
C GLN A 535 -31.62 -11.71 -27.20
N LYS A 536 -31.21 -11.21 -26.03
CA LYS A 536 -31.18 -9.79 -25.62
C LYS A 536 -31.14 -9.75 -24.10
N LEU A 537 -30.07 -9.19 -23.53
CA LEU A 537 -30.13 -8.25 -22.39
C LEU A 537 -28.72 -7.84 -21.94
N ILE A 538 -27.72 -8.72 -21.97
CA ILE A 538 -26.35 -8.38 -21.54
C ILE A 538 -25.44 -8.27 -22.76
N LYS A 539 -25.10 -7.03 -23.11
CA LYS A 539 -24.06 -6.75 -24.11
C LYS A 539 -22.72 -7.14 -23.50
N ASN A 540 -21.85 -7.81 -24.26
CA ASN A 540 -20.42 -7.97 -23.98
C ASN A 540 -19.99 -9.03 -22.93
N VAL A 541 -20.73 -10.14 -22.79
CA VAL A 541 -20.26 -11.33 -22.05
C VAL A 541 -19.78 -12.39 -23.04
N ILE A 542 -18.52 -12.81 -22.91
CA ILE A 542 -17.89 -13.79 -23.80
C ILE A 542 -18.16 -15.22 -23.33
N HIS A 543 -18.22 -15.41 -22.01
CA HIS A 543 -18.31 -16.71 -21.37
C HIS A 543 -19.49 -16.78 -20.37
N PRO A 544 -20.75 -16.76 -20.86
CA PRO A 544 -21.95 -16.78 -20.03
C PRO A 544 -22.20 -18.12 -19.32
N GLU A 545 -21.43 -19.17 -19.65
CA GLU A 545 -21.47 -20.46 -18.98
C GLU A 545 -20.71 -20.50 -17.64
N LEU A 546 -19.89 -19.49 -17.36
CA LEU A 546 -19.12 -19.42 -16.12
C LEU A 546 -19.99 -18.84 -14.99
N ASP A 547 -19.97 -19.49 -13.84
CA ASP A 547 -20.67 -18.99 -12.66
C ASP A 547 -19.91 -17.80 -12.05
N LEU A 548 -20.58 -16.66 -11.93
CA LEU A 548 -20.06 -15.51 -11.20
C LEU A 548 -20.38 -15.68 -9.72
N GLU A 549 -19.37 -16.01 -8.93
CA GLU A 549 -19.46 -15.99 -7.47
C GLU A 549 -18.68 -14.80 -6.89
N ILE A 550 -18.95 -14.45 -5.63
CA ILE A 550 -18.23 -13.40 -4.91
C ILE A 550 -17.59 -14.00 -3.66
N GLY A 551 -16.26 -14.08 -3.70
CA GLY A 551 -15.39 -14.60 -2.66
C GLY A 551 -15.55 -13.91 -1.32
N ASN A 552 -15.83 -14.64 -0.24
CA ASN A 552 -15.98 -14.08 1.12
C ASN A 552 -16.99 -12.91 1.21
N LEU A 553 -17.94 -12.81 0.27
CA LEU A 553 -18.85 -11.67 0.14
C LEU A 553 -18.09 -10.33 0.00
N GLU A 554 -17.00 -10.35 -0.75
CA GLU A 554 -16.16 -9.18 -1.07
C GLU A 554 -16.84 -8.27 -2.11
N ILE A 555 -17.49 -7.19 -1.68
CA ILE A 555 -18.26 -6.31 -2.57
C ILE A 555 -17.44 -5.69 -3.71
N SER A 556 -16.14 -5.43 -3.51
CA SER A 556 -15.27 -4.87 -4.56
C SER A 556 -15.18 -5.76 -5.80
N GLN A 557 -15.33 -7.08 -5.65
CA GLN A 557 -15.42 -8.04 -6.77
C GLN A 557 -16.68 -7.84 -7.61
N ALA A 558 -17.80 -7.44 -6.98
CA ALA A 558 -19.04 -7.17 -7.68
C ALA A 558 -18.96 -5.83 -8.43
N PHE A 559 -18.32 -4.80 -7.86
CA PHE A 559 -18.04 -3.54 -8.55
C PHE A 559 -17.22 -3.77 -9.82
N LEU A 560 -16.15 -4.59 -9.73
CA LEU A 560 -15.29 -4.92 -10.87
C LEU A 560 -16.07 -5.48 -12.07
N VAL A 561 -17.21 -6.11 -11.82
CA VAL A 561 -18.06 -6.72 -12.84
C VAL A 561 -19.20 -5.79 -13.27
N ARG A 562 -19.91 -5.17 -12.32
CA ARG A 562 -21.10 -4.32 -12.57
C ARG A 562 -20.84 -3.15 -13.52
N VAL A 563 -19.65 -2.56 -13.46
CA VAL A 563 -19.24 -1.47 -14.37
C VAL A 563 -19.38 -1.81 -15.86
N SER A 564 -19.34 -3.11 -16.23
CA SER A 564 -19.55 -3.55 -17.61
C SER A 564 -20.94 -3.25 -18.16
N ASP A 565 -21.92 -3.03 -17.28
CA ASP A 565 -23.30 -2.74 -17.68
C ASP A 565 -23.43 -1.34 -18.31
N PHE A 566 -22.44 -0.47 -18.09
CA PHE A 566 -22.37 0.90 -18.62
C PHE A 566 -21.43 1.06 -19.83
N ASN A 567 -21.04 -0.05 -20.46
CA ASN A 567 -20.10 -0.08 -21.59
C ASN A 567 -20.73 0.36 -22.92
N LEU A 568 -21.28 1.58 -22.97
CA LEU A 568 -21.78 2.22 -24.18
C LEU A 568 -20.64 2.57 -25.16
N ASN A 569 -19.48 2.97 -24.61
CA ASN A 569 -18.26 3.19 -25.37
C ASN A 569 -17.43 1.89 -25.36
N PRO A 570 -17.16 1.24 -26.50
CA PRO A 570 -16.39 0.00 -26.55
C PRO A 570 -14.93 0.16 -26.13
N ASN A 571 -14.42 1.40 -26.09
CA ASN A 571 -13.07 1.75 -25.65
C ASN A 571 -13.02 2.24 -24.20
N MET A 572 -14.14 2.19 -23.46
CA MET A 572 -14.18 2.58 -22.05
C MET A 572 -13.13 1.81 -21.27
N LYS A 573 -12.28 2.54 -20.54
CA LYS A 573 -11.26 1.94 -19.66
C LYS A 573 -11.71 2.07 -18.21
N ILE A 574 -11.34 1.08 -17.40
CA ILE A 574 -11.72 1.01 -16.00
C ILE A 574 -10.45 0.92 -15.16
N ALA A 575 -10.39 1.69 -14.07
CA ALA A 575 -9.34 1.60 -13.07
C ALA A 575 -9.93 1.66 -11.67
N LEU A 576 -9.95 0.52 -10.97
CA LEU A 576 -10.53 0.44 -9.62
C LEU A 576 -9.49 -0.01 -8.60
N VAL A 577 -9.48 0.67 -7.45
CA VAL A 577 -8.70 0.29 -6.28
C VAL A 577 -9.48 -0.75 -5.47
N VAL A 578 -8.92 -1.94 -5.31
CA VAL A 578 -9.57 -3.09 -4.67
C VAL A 578 -8.63 -3.78 -3.69
N THR A 579 -9.11 -4.81 -2.99
CA THR A 579 -8.20 -5.65 -2.22
C THR A 579 -7.39 -6.59 -3.12
N GLY A 580 -6.08 -6.66 -2.92
CA GLY A 580 -5.19 -7.63 -3.56
C GLY A 580 -5.58 -9.09 -3.26
N LYS A 581 -6.31 -9.35 -2.17
CA LYS A 581 -6.82 -10.71 -1.88
C LYS A 581 -7.73 -11.26 -2.98
N SER A 582 -8.36 -10.41 -3.80
CA SER A 582 -9.12 -10.88 -4.96
C SER A 582 -8.26 -11.67 -5.95
N LEU A 583 -6.96 -11.39 -6.03
CA LEU A 583 -6.02 -12.02 -6.97
C LEU A 583 -5.48 -13.38 -6.50
N TYR A 584 -5.35 -13.63 -5.19
CA TYR A 584 -4.65 -14.83 -4.69
C TYR A 584 -5.31 -15.50 -3.49
N ASN A 585 -6.53 -15.12 -3.10
CA ASN A 585 -7.30 -15.87 -2.12
C ASN A 585 -7.62 -17.28 -2.65
N SER A 586 -7.32 -18.29 -1.85
CA SER A 586 -7.38 -19.71 -2.20
C SER A 586 -8.79 -20.30 -2.08
N ASP A 587 -9.75 -19.56 -1.52
CA ASP A 587 -11.16 -19.93 -1.43
C ASP A 587 -11.78 -20.19 -2.82
N SER A 588 -12.58 -21.24 -2.92
CA SER A 588 -13.17 -21.69 -4.20
C SER A 588 -14.05 -20.64 -4.85
N THR A 589 -14.84 -19.90 -4.07
CA THR A 589 -15.72 -18.86 -4.61
C THR A 589 -14.92 -17.67 -5.15
N THR A 590 -13.74 -17.40 -4.56
CA THR A 590 -12.83 -16.37 -5.09
C THR A 590 -12.11 -16.83 -6.37
N LYS A 591 -11.78 -18.13 -6.48
CA LYS A 591 -11.24 -18.72 -7.71
C LYS A 591 -12.25 -18.67 -8.85
N ASN A 592 -13.52 -19.00 -8.56
CA ASN A 592 -14.61 -18.93 -9.53
C ASN A 592 -14.81 -17.50 -10.03
N TRP A 593 -14.80 -16.51 -9.11
CA TRP A 593 -14.78 -15.09 -9.49
C TRP A 593 -13.62 -14.75 -10.44
N ARG A 594 -12.37 -15.13 -10.11
CA ARG A 594 -11.21 -14.84 -10.97
C ARG A 594 -11.34 -15.48 -12.34
N ASN A 595 -11.80 -16.72 -12.40
CA ASN A 595 -12.01 -17.42 -13.66
C ASN A 595 -13.07 -16.71 -14.51
N TYR A 596 -14.19 -16.28 -13.93
CA TYR A 596 -15.19 -15.46 -14.59
C TYR A 596 -14.62 -14.13 -15.08
N PHE A 597 -13.95 -13.38 -14.20
CA PHE A 597 -13.43 -12.05 -14.48
C PHE A 597 -12.37 -12.08 -15.58
N LEU A 598 -11.34 -12.92 -15.45
CA LEU A 598 -10.27 -13.02 -16.44
C LEU A 598 -10.75 -13.61 -17.77
N SER A 599 -11.91 -14.28 -17.79
CA SER A 599 -12.52 -14.78 -19.03
C SER A 599 -13.44 -13.76 -19.70
N ASN A 600 -13.91 -12.72 -19.01
CA ASN A 600 -14.85 -11.74 -19.57
C ASN A 600 -14.26 -10.32 -19.68
N PHE A 601 -13.07 -10.09 -19.12
CA PHE A 601 -12.41 -8.78 -19.09
C PHE A 601 -10.96 -8.90 -19.54
N VAL A 602 -10.48 -7.89 -20.26
CA VAL A 602 -9.08 -7.76 -20.66
C VAL A 602 -8.37 -6.94 -19.60
N LEU A 603 -7.47 -7.58 -18.86
CA LEU A 603 -6.72 -6.95 -17.78
C LEU A 603 -5.42 -6.37 -18.35
N GLU A 604 -5.27 -5.05 -18.37
CA GLU A 604 -4.13 -4.38 -19.01
C GLU A 604 -2.96 -4.25 -18.02
N GLN A 605 -3.25 -3.85 -16.78
CA GLN A 605 -2.23 -3.62 -15.75
C GLN A 605 -2.77 -3.93 -14.35
N VAL A 606 -1.87 -4.40 -13.49
CA VAL A 606 -2.10 -4.60 -12.05
C VAL A 606 -1.00 -3.89 -11.29
N LEU A 607 -1.34 -2.93 -10.42
CA LEU A 607 -0.41 -2.39 -9.43
C LEU A 607 -0.74 -2.98 -8.06
N GLU A 608 0.16 -3.79 -7.53
CA GLU A 608 -0.01 -4.44 -6.23
C GLU A 608 0.84 -3.75 -5.15
N LEU A 609 0.16 -3.37 -4.05
CA LEU A 609 0.75 -2.62 -2.94
C LEU A 609 0.87 -3.47 -1.67
N SER A 610 0.62 -4.78 -1.75
CA SER A 610 0.67 -5.67 -0.59
C SER A 610 2.00 -5.65 0.16
N ALA A 611 3.15 -5.60 -0.52
CA ALA A 611 4.43 -5.62 0.18
C ALA A 611 4.71 -4.31 0.95
N VAL A 612 4.23 -3.17 0.45
CA VAL A 612 4.33 -1.86 1.11
C VAL A 612 3.19 -1.56 2.08
N ASN A 613 2.06 -2.26 1.99
CA ASN A 613 0.91 -2.13 2.90
C ASN A 613 0.59 -3.45 3.64
N ASN A 614 1.63 -4.13 4.15
CA ASN A 614 1.49 -5.38 4.90
C ASN A 614 1.37 -5.15 6.42
N LYS A 615 0.74 -6.08 7.14
CA LYS A 615 0.62 -6.03 8.61
C LYS A 615 1.67 -6.87 9.36
N ILE A 616 2.60 -7.47 8.66
CA ILE A 616 3.65 -8.30 9.28
C ILE A 616 4.49 -7.44 10.24
N VAL A 617 4.60 -6.15 9.95
CA VAL A 617 5.47 -5.18 10.65
C VAL A 617 4.71 -4.04 11.34
N GLY A 618 3.42 -4.23 11.63
CA GLY A 618 2.70 -3.32 12.52
C GLY A 618 1.81 -2.25 11.89
N GLY A 619 1.47 -2.32 10.59
CA GLY A 619 0.25 -1.64 10.13
C GLY A 619 0.24 -1.06 8.71
N ASN A 620 -0.90 -0.43 8.41
CA ASN A 620 -1.32 0.01 7.10
C ASN A 620 -0.73 1.39 6.81
N GLN A 621 0.40 1.41 6.09
CA GLN A 621 1.17 2.63 5.84
C GLN A 621 0.69 3.44 4.64
N ILE A 622 -0.09 2.84 3.75
CA ILE A 622 -0.68 3.54 2.60
C ILE A 622 -2.13 3.90 2.89
N PHE A 623 -2.93 2.92 3.34
CA PHE A 623 -4.32 3.15 3.73
C PHE A 623 -4.46 3.02 5.24
N GLU A 624 -4.35 4.13 5.97
CA GLU A 624 -4.52 4.10 7.43
C GLU A 624 -5.81 3.34 7.83
N LYS A 625 -5.71 2.43 8.80
CA LYS A 625 -6.81 1.57 9.30
C LYS A 625 -7.35 0.47 8.35
N ALA A 626 -6.98 0.42 7.07
CA ALA A 626 -7.42 -0.64 6.16
C ALA A 626 -6.87 -2.04 6.48
N LYS A 627 -7.74 -3.02 6.72
CA LYS A 627 -7.29 -4.36 7.14
C LYS A 627 -6.62 -5.21 6.04
N GLN A 628 -6.63 -4.78 4.79
CA GLN A 628 -6.20 -5.59 3.65
C GLN A 628 -5.23 -4.81 2.76
N ALA A 629 -4.37 -5.54 2.06
CA ALA A 629 -3.48 -4.98 1.05
C ALA A 629 -4.28 -4.47 -0.18
N PRO A 630 -3.93 -3.30 -0.74
CA PRO A 630 -4.58 -2.74 -1.92
C PRO A 630 -3.92 -3.22 -3.23
N ALA A 631 -4.76 -3.32 -4.26
CA ALA A 631 -4.39 -3.51 -5.64
C ALA A 631 -5.12 -2.48 -6.50
N ILE A 632 -4.54 -2.09 -7.62
CA ILE A 632 -5.22 -1.30 -8.66
C ILE A 632 -5.28 -2.13 -9.92
N LEU A 633 -6.49 -2.35 -10.44
CA LEU A 633 -6.72 -3.10 -11.68
C LEU A 633 -7.11 -2.13 -12.79
N PHE A 634 -6.32 -2.09 -13.85
CA PHE A 634 -6.64 -1.38 -15.10
C PHE A 634 -7.11 -2.39 -16.13
N TYR A 635 -8.34 -2.27 -16.58
CA TYR A 635 -8.96 -3.27 -17.44
C TYR A 635 -10.09 -2.68 -18.28
N ARG A 636 -10.61 -3.50 -19.18
CA ARG A 636 -11.79 -3.18 -20.00
C ARG A 636 -12.58 -4.42 -20.29
N VAL A 637 -13.82 -4.22 -20.76
CA VAL A 637 -14.68 -5.33 -21.16
C VAL A 637 -14.08 -6.03 -22.38
N ALA A 638 -14.04 -7.37 -22.33
CA ALA A 638 -13.51 -8.12 -23.45
C ALA A 638 -14.49 -8.13 -24.63
N ILE A 639 -13.97 -7.91 -25.83
CA ILE A 639 -14.76 -7.92 -27.07
C ILE A 639 -14.61 -9.23 -27.85
N SER A 640 -13.54 -10.00 -27.61
CA SER A 640 -13.31 -11.29 -28.25
C SER A 640 -12.42 -12.20 -27.41
N LYS A 641 -12.54 -13.52 -27.62
CA LYS A 641 -11.70 -14.52 -26.96
C LYS A 641 -10.23 -14.45 -27.41
N GLU A 642 -9.99 -14.09 -28.66
CA GLU A 642 -8.63 -13.95 -29.20
C GLU A 642 -7.84 -12.87 -28.46
N LEU A 643 -8.49 -11.77 -28.12
CA LEU A 643 -7.89 -10.68 -27.35
C LEU A 643 -7.43 -11.17 -25.98
N LEU A 644 -8.23 -11.97 -25.28
CA LEU A 644 -7.86 -12.56 -23.98
C LEU A 644 -6.65 -13.49 -24.06
N ILE A 645 -6.55 -14.27 -25.14
CA ILE A 645 -5.46 -15.23 -25.34
C ILE A 645 -4.12 -14.52 -25.57
N LYS A 646 -4.15 -13.44 -26.37
CA LYS A 646 -2.94 -12.69 -26.76
C LYS A 646 -2.59 -11.56 -25.79
N ASN A 647 -3.51 -11.16 -24.92
CA ASN A 647 -3.30 -10.03 -24.03
C ASN A 647 -2.12 -10.27 -23.07
N VAL A 648 -1.32 -9.22 -22.86
CA VAL A 648 -0.20 -9.21 -21.92
C VAL A 648 -0.54 -8.27 -20.79
N ILE A 649 -0.61 -8.81 -19.58
CA ILE A 649 -0.81 -8.05 -18.35
C ILE A 649 0.53 -7.47 -17.91
N THR A 650 0.56 -6.17 -17.64
CA THR A 650 1.67 -5.54 -16.91
C THR A 650 1.41 -5.62 -15.40
N HIS A 651 2.06 -6.56 -14.73
CA HIS A 651 1.93 -6.78 -13.28
C HIS A 651 3.08 -6.11 -12.54
N ILE A 652 2.78 -5.09 -11.74
CA ILE A 652 3.72 -4.27 -11.00
C ILE A 652 3.58 -4.56 -9.51
N THR A 653 4.66 -4.98 -8.86
CA THR A 653 4.66 -5.36 -7.45
C THR A 653 5.54 -4.43 -6.64
N VAL A 654 4.96 -3.41 -6.01
CA VAL A 654 5.76 -2.40 -5.30
C VAL A 654 6.37 -3.00 -4.04
N LYS A 655 7.70 -2.97 -3.94
CA LYS A 655 8.44 -3.45 -2.75
C LYS A 655 8.97 -2.30 -1.90
N PRO A 656 9.04 -2.47 -0.56
CA PRO A 656 9.71 -1.51 0.30
C PRO A 656 11.19 -1.32 -0.09
N ASN A 657 11.60 -0.07 -0.26
CA ASN A 657 13.00 0.35 -0.42
C ASN A 657 13.31 1.48 0.59
N ARG A 658 14.53 2.04 0.55
CA ARG A 658 14.95 3.11 1.46
C ARG A 658 14.04 4.34 1.37
N PHE A 659 13.62 4.76 0.17
CA PHE A 659 12.72 5.91 0.00
C PHE A 659 11.32 5.64 0.57
N PHE A 660 10.79 4.43 0.39
CA PHE A 660 9.54 4.03 1.02
C PHE A 660 9.66 4.00 2.56
N ASN A 661 10.78 3.50 3.09
CA ASN A 661 10.99 3.41 4.53
C ASN A 661 11.09 4.80 5.18
N TYR A 662 11.76 5.76 4.55
CA TYR A 662 11.98 7.10 5.12
C TYR A 662 10.88 8.14 4.77
N PHE A 663 10.35 8.12 3.55
CA PHE A 663 9.40 9.15 3.05
C PHE A 663 8.02 8.61 2.73
N ARG A 664 7.81 7.30 2.84
CA ARG A 664 6.60 6.63 2.32
C ARG A 664 6.38 6.92 0.83
N THR A 665 7.47 7.18 0.10
CA THR A 665 7.45 7.37 -1.36
C THR A 665 7.55 6.01 -2.04
N ILE A 666 6.64 5.74 -2.96
CA ILE A 666 6.68 4.52 -3.79
C ILE A 666 7.68 4.74 -4.91
N VAL A 667 8.62 3.82 -5.05
CA VAL A 667 9.48 3.72 -6.23
C VAL A 667 9.31 2.32 -6.77
N ILE A 668 9.12 2.21 -8.08
CA ILE A 668 8.96 0.93 -8.80
C ILE A 668 10.34 0.56 -9.33
N GLU A 669 10.94 -0.52 -8.83
CA GLU A 669 12.23 -0.99 -9.36
C GLU A 669 11.98 -1.78 -10.66
N LYS A 670 12.99 -1.90 -11.54
CA LYS A 670 12.86 -2.65 -12.81
C LYS A 670 12.25 -4.05 -12.65
N HIS A 671 12.71 -4.80 -11.66
CA HIS A 671 12.27 -6.18 -11.38
C HIS A 671 10.89 -6.27 -10.70
N ASP A 672 10.29 -5.14 -10.36
CA ASP A 672 8.91 -5.09 -9.85
C ASP A 672 7.89 -5.20 -10.98
N ILE A 673 8.26 -4.90 -12.23
CA ILE A 673 7.40 -4.95 -13.41
C ILE A 673 7.56 -6.30 -14.12
N LYS A 674 6.45 -7.02 -14.30
CA LYS A 674 6.39 -8.34 -14.94
C LYS A 674 5.35 -8.33 -16.04
N LYS A 675 5.75 -8.68 -17.26
CA LYS A 675 4.84 -8.83 -18.41
C LYS A 675 4.43 -10.30 -18.53
N VAL A 676 3.15 -10.60 -18.35
CA VAL A 676 2.63 -11.99 -18.32
C VAL A 676 1.40 -12.11 -19.21
N ILE A 677 1.37 -13.14 -20.06
CA ILE A 677 0.20 -13.41 -20.92
C ILE A 677 -1.02 -13.74 -20.05
N GLN A 678 -2.14 -13.04 -20.26
CA GLN A 678 -3.37 -13.20 -19.46
C GLN A 678 -3.88 -14.65 -19.43
N ALA A 679 -3.82 -15.37 -20.55
CA ALA A 679 -4.20 -16.78 -20.63
C ALA A 679 -3.45 -17.67 -19.62
N LYS A 680 -2.24 -17.29 -19.18
CA LYS A 680 -1.47 -18.04 -18.18
C LYS A 680 -2.07 -17.97 -16.78
N PHE A 681 -3.02 -17.08 -16.50
CA PHE A 681 -3.79 -17.03 -15.26
C PHE A 681 -5.13 -17.78 -15.34
N ILE A 682 -5.53 -18.25 -16.53
CA ILE A 682 -6.87 -18.79 -16.79
C ILE A 682 -6.78 -20.32 -16.95
N GLU A 683 -7.24 -21.07 -15.94
CA GLU A 683 -7.13 -22.54 -15.91
C GLU A 683 -7.78 -23.22 -17.13
N ARG A 684 -8.95 -22.75 -17.57
CA ARG A 684 -9.64 -23.27 -18.77
C ARG A 684 -8.88 -23.04 -20.08
N LEU A 685 -7.86 -22.18 -20.08
CA LEU A 685 -6.96 -21.93 -21.22
C LEU A 685 -5.58 -22.57 -21.00
N GLY A 686 -5.44 -23.49 -20.04
CA GLY A 686 -4.18 -24.13 -19.69
C GLY A 686 -3.26 -23.25 -18.83
N GLY A 687 -3.81 -22.22 -18.20
CA GLY A 687 -3.13 -21.36 -17.22
C GLY A 687 -3.17 -21.92 -15.80
N TYR A 688 -2.73 -21.09 -14.85
CA TYR A 688 -2.49 -21.46 -13.46
C TYR A 688 -2.97 -20.36 -12.50
N ASP A 689 -3.96 -20.65 -11.66
CA ASP A 689 -4.50 -19.68 -10.69
C ASP A 689 -3.45 -19.22 -9.66
N TRP A 690 -2.56 -20.13 -9.24
CA TRP A 690 -1.51 -19.84 -8.27
C TRP A 690 -0.41 -18.89 -8.80
N LEU A 691 -0.39 -18.61 -10.11
CA LEU A 691 0.61 -17.75 -10.74
C LEU A 691 0.57 -16.33 -10.17
N TRP A 692 -0.60 -15.84 -9.74
CA TRP A 692 -0.76 -14.52 -9.10
C TRP A 692 0.21 -14.33 -7.94
N LYS A 693 0.31 -15.35 -7.08
CA LYS A 693 1.13 -15.29 -5.88
C LYS A 693 2.62 -15.47 -6.19
N VAL A 694 2.98 -16.28 -7.18
CA VAL A 694 4.37 -16.43 -7.64
C VAL A 694 4.86 -15.13 -8.27
N MET A 695 4.06 -14.52 -9.14
CA MET A 695 4.41 -13.23 -9.75
C MET A 695 4.38 -12.08 -8.75
N LEU A 696 3.81 -12.25 -7.55
CA LEU A 696 3.86 -11.21 -6.53
C LEU A 696 5.27 -11.09 -5.92
N HIS A 697 5.88 -12.21 -5.55
CA HIS A 697 7.15 -12.21 -4.82
C HIS A 697 8.36 -12.65 -5.66
N GLY A 698 8.12 -13.47 -6.67
CA GLY A 698 9.14 -14.03 -7.56
C GLY A 698 9.07 -13.48 -8.99
N ASN A 699 9.61 -14.27 -9.91
CA ASN A 699 9.80 -13.97 -11.32
C ASN A 699 9.64 -15.22 -12.21
N LEU A 700 10.12 -15.16 -13.46
CA LEU A 700 10.02 -16.26 -14.43
C LEU A 700 10.72 -17.56 -13.97
N LEU A 701 11.89 -17.47 -13.32
CA LEU A 701 12.58 -18.66 -12.82
C LEU A 701 11.78 -19.32 -11.70
N ASP A 702 11.19 -18.53 -10.81
CA ASP A 702 10.27 -19.04 -9.77
C ASP A 702 9.04 -19.71 -10.37
N PHE A 703 8.50 -19.20 -11.49
CA PHE A 703 7.38 -19.85 -12.17
C PHE A 703 7.72 -21.26 -12.63
N TYR A 704 8.86 -21.46 -13.30
CA TYR A 704 9.28 -22.79 -13.75
C TYR A 704 9.62 -23.72 -12.58
N PHE A 705 10.26 -23.18 -11.54
CA PHE A 705 10.53 -23.96 -10.33
C PHE A 705 9.23 -24.41 -9.65
N MET A 706 8.25 -23.51 -9.53
CA MET A 706 6.93 -23.81 -8.95
C MET A 706 6.13 -24.80 -9.81
N LEU A 707 6.23 -24.73 -11.15
CA LEU A 707 5.65 -25.74 -12.04
C LEU A 707 6.20 -27.13 -11.74
N ARG A 708 7.53 -27.24 -11.58
CA ARG A 708 8.20 -28.50 -11.26
C ARG A 708 7.83 -28.98 -9.87
N LEU A 709 7.85 -28.11 -8.85
CA LEU A 709 7.44 -28.49 -7.50
C LEU A 709 6.00 -29.02 -7.47
N LYS A 710 5.09 -28.40 -8.21
CA LYS A 710 3.68 -28.82 -8.29
C LYS A 710 3.45 -30.12 -9.06
N SER A 711 4.47 -30.68 -9.72
CA SER A 711 4.37 -32.02 -10.32
C SER A 711 4.62 -33.14 -9.31
N PHE A 712 5.13 -32.85 -8.11
CA PHE A 712 5.30 -33.84 -7.05
C PHE A 712 3.96 -34.15 -6.36
N LYS A 713 3.85 -35.34 -5.78
CA LYS A 713 2.74 -35.69 -4.88
C LYS A 713 2.69 -34.67 -3.74
N THR A 714 1.48 -34.23 -3.38
CA THR A 714 1.28 -33.30 -2.27
C THR A 714 1.22 -34.02 -0.92
N ILE A 715 1.37 -33.30 0.19
CA ILE A 715 1.12 -33.84 1.54
C ILE A 715 -0.30 -34.46 1.59
N ALA A 716 -1.30 -33.81 1.00
CA ALA A 716 -2.66 -34.35 0.92
C ALA A 716 -2.73 -35.69 0.19
N ASN A 717 -1.94 -35.91 -0.87
CA ASN A 717 -1.85 -37.20 -1.54
C ASN A 717 -1.25 -38.28 -0.64
N PHE A 718 -0.18 -37.96 0.10
CA PHE A 718 0.40 -38.89 1.09
C PHE A 718 -0.59 -39.19 2.23
N MET A 719 -1.33 -38.19 2.69
CA MET A 719 -2.37 -38.41 3.70
C MET A 719 -3.43 -39.39 3.19
N GLN A 720 -3.87 -39.26 1.95
CA GLN A 720 -4.79 -40.22 1.35
C GLN A 720 -4.19 -41.63 1.22
N GLU A 721 -2.93 -41.72 0.78
CA GLU A 721 -2.21 -42.99 0.59
C GLU A 721 -2.05 -43.78 1.90
N TYR A 722 -1.79 -43.08 3.01
CA TYR A 722 -1.59 -43.66 4.34
C TYR A 722 -2.83 -43.64 5.25
N ASP A 723 -3.99 -43.23 4.69
CA ASP A 723 -5.26 -43.04 5.40
C ASP A 723 -5.13 -42.17 6.67
N LEU A 724 -4.44 -41.05 6.51
CA LEU A 724 -4.26 -40.01 7.51
C LEU A 724 -5.37 -38.96 7.39
N GLU A 725 -5.86 -38.51 8.52
CA GLU A 725 -6.76 -37.37 8.66
C GLU A 725 -6.10 -36.31 9.53
N PHE A 726 -6.49 -35.04 9.32
CA PHE A 726 -6.11 -33.96 10.23
C PHE A 726 -7.32 -33.42 11.00
N LYS A 727 -7.11 -33.07 12.27
CA LYS A 727 -8.08 -32.29 13.06
C LYS A 727 -7.38 -31.19 13.83
N GLY A 728 -8.00 -30.01 13.85
CA GLY A 728 -7.61 -28.91 14.74
C GLY A 728 -7.93 -29.24 16.20
N GLY A 729 -7.20 -28.62 17.12
CA GLY A 729 -7.45 -28.75 18.56
C GLY A 729 -8.70 -28.03 19.07
N LEU A 730 -8.78 -27.85 20.39
CA LEU A 730 -9.92 -27.22 21.05
C LEU A 730 -10.04 -25.71 20.72
N LYS A 731 -11.26 -25.16 20.76
CA LYS A 731 -11.49 -23.71 20.76
C LYS A 731 -12.11 -23.32 22.09
N ILE A 732 -11.45 -22.44 22.82
CA ILE A 732 -11.95 -21.88 24.09
C ILE A 732 -13.37 -21.31 23.90
N LYS A 733 -13.62 -20.62 22.78
CA LYS A 733 -14.94 -20.10 22.41
C LYS A 733 -15.30 -20.51 20.97
N ASP A 734 -16.53 -21.00 20.78
CA ASP A 734 -17.13 -21.33 19.48
C ASP A 734 -18.65 -21.35 19.65
N GLY A 735 -19.31 -20.21 19.40
CA GLY A 735 -20.71 -20.01 19.76
C GLY A 735 -20.95 -19.94 21.29
N ASN A 736 -22.19 -20.23 21.70
CA ASN A 736 -22.63 -20.19 23.10
C ASN A 736 -22.59 -21.57 23.80
N ASN A 737 -22.33 -22.63 23.05
CA ASN A 737 -22.27 -23.98 23.60
C ASN A 737 -20.96 -24.17 24.38
N LYS A 738 -21.02 -24.94 25.47
CA LYS A 738 -19.85 -25.35 26.24
C LYS A 738 -19.76 -26.86 26.28
N LYS A 739 -18.62 -27.40 25.88
CA LYS A 739 -18.33 -28.83 25.86
C LYS A 739 -17.34 -29.17 26.96
N ARG A 740 -17.63 -30.27 27.67
CA ARG A 740 -16.75 -30.80 28.72
C ARG A 740 -15.45 -31.35 28.14
N THR A 741 -14.35 -31.10 28.85
CA THR A 741 -13.00 -31.53 28.47
C THR A 741 -12.47 -32.65 29.36
N ASP A 742 -13.34 -33.37 30.07
CA ASP A 742 -12.97 -34.46 30.99
C ASP A 742 -11.95 -35.46 30.41
N PRO A 743 -12.04 -35.88 29.12
CA PRO A 743 -11.12 -36.86 28.55
C PRO A 743 -9.66 -36.39 28.41
N ILE A 744 -9.37 -35.09 28.51
CA ILE A 744 -8.03 -34.51 28.27
C ILE A 744 -7.45 -33.76 29.46
N ARG A 745 -8.12 -33.79 30.63
CA ARG A 745 -7.71 -33.05 31.84
C ARG A 745 -6.25 -33.28 32.22
N GLN A 746 -5.83 -34.54 32.20
CA GLN A 746 -4.49 -34.97 32.60
C GLN A 746 -3.46 -34.90 31.47
N TYR A 747 -3.87 -34.50 30.27
CA TYR A 747 -2.95 -34.37 29.14
C TYR A 747 -2.13 -33.11 29.30
N LYS A 748 -0.84 -33.20 28.98
CA LYS A 748 0.01 -32.01 28.88
C LYS A 748 -0.59 -31.08 27.83
N PHE A 749 -0.78 -29.82 28.18
CA PHE A 749 -1.35 -28.81 27.31
C PHE A 749 -0.24 -28.00 26.65
N LEU A 750 -0.26 -27.96 25.33
CA LEU A 750 0.70 -27.22 24.53
C LEU A 750 0.21 -25.78 24.35
N GLU A 751 0.73 -24.86 25.17
CA GLU A 751 0.34 -23.44 25.08
C GLU A 751 1.21 -22.68 24.06
N VAL A 752 0.59 -22.30 22.95
CA VAL A 752 1.27 -21.82 21.75
C VAL A 752 1.38 -20.30 21.71
N GLU A 753 0.45 -19.57 22.32
CA GLU A 753 0.35 -18.12 22.19
C GLU A 753 1.22 -17.39 23.22
N THR A 754 1.08 -17.73 24.49
CA THR A 754 1.71 -17.02 25.62
C THR A 754 3.06 -17.63 26.02
N ARG A 755 3.11 -18.95 26.19
CA ARG A 755 4.32 -19.67 26.66
C ARG A 755 5.23 -20.11 25.50
N LYS A 756 4.76 -20.04 24.26
CA LYS A 756 5.49 -20.42 23.03
C LYS A 756 6.08 -21.85 23.11
N GLU A 757 5.34 -22.80 23.70
CA GLU A 757 5.79 -24.17 24.00
C GLU A 757 5.87 -25.08 22.77
N PHE A 758 5.42 -24.60 21.61
CA PHE A 758 5.56 -25.27 20.31
C PHE A 758 6.52 -24.51 19.40
N GLN A 759 7.69 -25.10 19.18
CA GLN A 759 8.75 -24.61 18.30
C GLN A 759 9.07 -25.67 17.23
N GLN A 760 9.89 -25.32 16.24
CA GLN A 760 10.29 -26.29 15.22
C GLN A 760 10.94 -27.50 15.87
N PHE A 761 10.46 -28.70 15.53
CA PHE A 761 10.96 -29.97 16.07
C PHE A 761 10.83 -30.14 17.60
N ASP A 762 10.06 -29.28 18.27
CA ASP A 762 10.11 -29.18 19.72
C ASP A 762 8.75 -28.89 20.35
N LEU A 763 8.39 -29.77 21.28
CA LEU A 763 7.17 -29.74 22.07
C LEU A 763 7.60 -29.76 23.54
N SER A 764 7.39 -28.64 24.24
CA SER A 764 7.78 -28.50 25.65
C SER A 764 6.63 -27.98 26.51
N PRO A 765 5.51 -28.72 26.59
CA PRO A 765 4.40 -28.34 27.44
C PRO A 765 4.80 -28.42 28.92
N SER A 766 4.62 -27.31 29.64
CA SER A 766 5.02 -27.19 31.05
C SER A 766 3.98 -27.70 32.05
N MET A 767 2.74 -27.84 31.62
CA MET A 767 1.58 -28.11 32.48
C MET A 767 0.53 -28.94 31.77
N THR A 768 -0.32 -29.60 32.54
CA THR A 768 -1.54 -30.27 32.09
C THR A 768 -2.65 -29.27 31.77
N TRP A 769 -3.68 -29.72 31.04
CA TRP A 769 -4.86 -28.90 30.79
C TRP A 769 -5.52 -28.44 32.10
N ASP A 770 -5.58 -29.30 33.10
CA ASP A 770 -6.20 -28.97 34.40
C ASP A 770 -5.39 -27.92 35.17
N GLU A 771 -4.06 -28.05 35.20
CA GLU A 771 -3.16 -27.04 35.78
C GLU A 771 -3.25 -25.71 35.05
N PHE A 772 -3.38 -25.71 33.72
CA PHE A 772 -3.56 -24.49 32.92
C PHE A 772 -4.90 -23.80 33.23
N VAL A 773 -5.99 -24.58 33.35
CA VAL A 773 -7.31 -24.07 33.76
C VAL A 773 -7.24 -23.47 35.16
N ALA A 774 -6.57 -24.12 36.12
CA ALA A 774 -6.39 -23.61 37.47
C ALA A 774 -5.57 -22.31 37.50
N ASP A 775 -4.43 -22.26 36.80
CA ASP A 775 -3.57 -21.06 36.69
C ASP A 775 -4.33 -19.86 36.08
N THR A 776 -5.15 -20.12 35.06
CA THR A 776 -5.92 -19.07 34.38
C THR A 776 -7.12 -18.60 35.22
N SER A 777 -7.78 -19.52 35.92
CA SER A 777 -8.92 -19.23 36.80
C SER A 777 -8.50 -18.42 38.02
N GLY A 778 -7.37 -18.76 38.66
CA GLY A 778 -6.84 -18.06 39.84
C GLY A 778 -6.41 -16.62 39.59
N LYS A 779 -5.87 -16.32 38.40
CA LYS A 779 -5.49 -14.94 37.99
C LYS A 779 -6.68 -14.01 37.78
N THR A 780 -7.89 -14.56 37.62
CA THR A 780 -9.12 -13.79 37.34
C THR A 780 -9.74 -13.17 38.62
N LEU A 781 -9.36 -13.66 39.81
CA LEU A 781 -9.89 -13.19 41.11
C LEU A 781 -9.12 -11.99 41.70
N ASN A 782 -7.85 -11.78 41.34
CA ASN A 782 -6.96 -10.81 42.01
C ASN A 782 -6.50 -9.62 41.15
N ASN A 783 -6.90 -9.51 39.88
CA ASN A 783 -6.40 -8.45 38.98
C ASN A 783 -7.53 -7.78 38.17
N THR A 784 -7.84 -6.53 38.51
CA THR A 784 -8.70 -5.61 37.75
C THR A 784 -8.00 -4.99 36.53
N SER A 785 -6.91 -5.59 36.02
CA SER A 785 -6.17 -5.06 34.88
C SER A 785 -6.16 -6.00 33.65
N ARG A 786 -6.70 -5.47 32.54
CA ARG A 786 -6.34 -5.74 31.13
C ARG A 786 -6.33 -7.18 30.57
N ILE A 787 -7.17 -8.09 31.07
CA ILE A 787 -7.56 -9.27 30.26
C ILE A 787 -8.94 -8.97 29.67
N THR A 788 -8.98 -8.57 28.39
CA THR A 788 -10.23 -8.33 27.66
C THR A 788 -11.15 -9.55 27.82
N GLY A 789 -12.42 -9.33 28.17
CA GLY A 789 -13.38 -10.37 28.56
C GLY A 789 -13.74 -11.44 27.50
N ARG A 790 -13.00 -11.52 26.37
CA ARG A 790 -13.31 -12.36 25.20
C ARG A 790 -12.67 -13.76 25.23
N ASN A 791 -11.65 -14.02 26.06
CA ASN A 791 -10.86 -15.28 26.07
C ASN A 791 -10.89 -16.06 27.39
N ARG A 792 -11.87 -15.82 28.28
CA ARG A 792 -11.92 -16.52 29.58
C ARG A 792 -12.41 -17.96 29.40
N ILE A 793 -11.54 -18.92 29.73
CA ILE A 793 -11.93 -20.31 30.02
C ILE A 793 -12.72 -20.30 31.33
N ASP A 794 -13.78 -21.08 31.43
CA ASP A 794 -14.52 -21.16 32.69
C ASP A 794 -13.77 -21.98 33.75
N VAL A 795 -14.19 -21.83 35.00
CA VAL A 795 -13.58 -22.53 36.15
C VAL A 795 -13.66 -24.05 36.03
N GLU A 796 -14.58 -24.55 35.23
CA GLU A 796 -14.74 -25.96 34.91
C GLU A 796 -13.94 -26.38 33.67
N GLY A 797 -13.13 -25.52 33.06
CA GLY A 797 -12.31 -25.87 31.89
C GLY A 797 -13.10 -26.20 30.63
N ASN A 798 -14.40 -25.90 30.57
CA ASN A 798 -15.21 -26.20 29.39
C ASN A 798 -14.87 -25.25 28.23
N VAL A 799 -15.04 -25.76 27.01
CA VAL A 799 -14.61 -25.07 25.78
C VAL A 799 -15.75 -25.00 24.77
N GLY A 800 -15.75 -23.97 23.91
CA GLY A 800 -16.78 -23.81 22.89
C GLY A 800 -16.78 -24.91 21.81
N TYR A 801 -15.59 -25.40 21.45
CA TYR A 801 -15.43 -26.53 20.55
C TYR A 801 -14.40 -27.51 21.10
N PHE A 802 -14.81 -28.77 21.18
CA PHE A 802 -13.98 -29.90 21.57
C PHE A 802 -14.03 -30.94 20.44
N PRO A 803 -12.91 -31.21 19.75
CA PRO A 803 -12.82 -32.27 18.74
C PRO A 803 -12.74 -33.65 19.41
N ASP A 804 -12.78 -34.71 18.61
CA ASP A 804 -12.64 -36.09 19.11
C ASP A 804 -11.33 -36.29 19.89
N PRO A 805 -11.37 -36.82 21.14
CA PRO A 805 -10.18 -37.06 21.96
C PRO A 805 -9.08 -37.90 21.30
N TYR A 806 -9.43 -38.73 20.32
CA TYR A 806 -8.51 -39.55 19.55
C TYR A 806 -7.32 -38.76 18.99
N TYR A 807 -7.54 -37.52 18.55
CA TYR A 807 -6.51 -36.68 17.92
C TYR A 807 -5.51 -36.06 18.91
N PHE A 808 -5.78 -36.16 20.21
CA PHE A 808 -4.83 -35.77 21.26
C PHE A 808 -3.93 -36.94 21.66
N LYS A 809 -4.25 -38.19 21.28
CA LYS A 809 -3.60 -39.41 21.77
C LYS A 809 -2.46 -39.93 20.90
N GLY A 810 -1.41 -40.46 21.53
CA GLY A 810 -0.34 -41.25 20.89
C GLY A 810 0.31 -40.63 19.65
N GLU A 811 0.76 -41.48 18.72
CA GLU A 811 1.51 -41.11 17.51
C GLU A 811 0.77 -40.12 16.60
N LYS A 812 1.39 -38.97 16.33
CA LYS A 812 0.85 -37.91 15.46
C LYS A 812 1.95 -36.94 15.03
N LEU A 813 1.71 -36.25 13.91
CA LEU A 813 2.44 -35.05 13.54
C LEU A 813 1.62 -33.82 13.93
N LEU A 814 2.19 -32.93 14.74
CA LEU A 814 1.58 -31.64 15.07
C LEU A 814 2.08 -30.57 14.11
N VAL A 815 1.19 -29.71 13.63
CA VAL A 815 1.52 -28.57 12.75
C VAL A 815 0.79 -27.32 13.22
N LYS A 816 1.50 -26.20 13.33
CA LYS A 816 0.96 -24.91 13.76
C LYS A 816 0.60 -24.02 12.56
N LYS A 817 -0.53 -23.32 12.62
CA LYS A 817 -0.92 -22.30 11.60
C LYS A 817 0.03 -21.10 11.57
N GLY A 818 0.53 -20.70 12.73
CA GLY A 818 1.41 -19.53 12.90
C GLY A 818 2.85 -19.81 12.49
N LEU A 819 3.38 -18.93 11.64
CA LEU A 819 4.76 -18.92 11.18
C LEU A 819 5.66 -18.13 12.13
N LYS A 820 6.96 -18.47 12.19
CA LYS A 820 7.95 -17.67 12.90
C LYS A 820 8.26 -16.38 12.15
N ALA A 821 7.66 -15.28 12.62
CA ALA A 821 7.88 -13.96 12.06
C ALA A 821 9.35 -13.53 12.18
N GLU A 822 10.01 -13.76 13.32
CA GLU A 822 11.43 -13.44 13.51
C GLU A 822 12.41 -14.32 12.70
N ASP A 823 12.00 -15.52 12.26
CA ASP A 823 12.88 -16.52 11.63
C ASP A 823 12.34 -16.91 10.24
N ASN A 824 12.36 -15.94 9.30
CA ASN A 824 12.10 -16.14 7.87
C ASN A 824 10.89 -17.03 7.52
N PHE A 825 9.78 -16.84 8.24
CA PHE A 825 8.51 -17.54 7.97
C PHE A 825 8.60 -19.06 8.09
N LYS A 826 9.58 -19.57 8.82
CA LYS A 826 9.66 -21.00 9.10
C LYS A 826 8.37 -21.49 9.76
N ALA A 827 7.80 -22.53 9.16
CA ALA A 827 6.67 -23.23 9.74
C ALA A 827 7.12 -24.09 10.91
N VAL A 828 6.15 -24.47 11.75
CA VAL A 828 6.41 -25.15 13.02
C VAL A 828 5.65 -26.46 13.00
N ALA A 829 6.42 -27.55 12.93
CA ALA A 829 5.91 -28.91 13.05
C ALA A 829 6.80 -29.75 13.97
N ALA A 830 6.21 -30.75 14.62
CA ALA A 830 6.94 -31.71 15.44
C ALA A 830 6.19 -33.05 15.50
N TYR A 831 6.96 -34.13 15.51
CA TYR A 831 6.42 -35.48 15.69
C TYR A 831 6.29 -35.78 17.19
N SER A 832 5.17 -36.40 17.59
CA SER A 832 4.94 -36.82 18.98
C SER A 832 4.28 -38.19 19.04
N ASN A 833 4.63 -38.95 20.07
CA ASN A 833 3.91 -40.17 20.49
C ASN A 833 3.29 -40.02 21.89
N GLU A 834 3.32 -38.81 22.47
CA GLU A 834 2.73 -38.51 23.79
C GLU A 834 1.28 -38.04 23.65
N ASP A 835 0.47 -38.25 24.70
CA ASP A 835 -0.87 -37.66 24.80
C ASP A 835 -0.75 -36.14 25.11
N LEU A 836 -1.21 -35.31 24.17
CA LEU A 836 -1.03 -33.85 24.21
C LEU A 836 -2.32 -33.14 23.85
N ALA A 837 -2.77 -32.21 24.70
CA ALA A 837 -3.86 -31.28 24.42
C ALA A 837 -3.32 -30.00 23.74
N PHE A 838 -4.08 -29.42 22.81
CA PHE A 838 -3.68 -28.21 22.07
C PHE A 838 -4.91 -27.46 21.51
N THR A 839 -4.72 -26.19 21.16
CA THR A 839 -5.79 -25.34 20.60
C THR A 839 -5.93 -25.51 19.08
N SER A 840 -7.03 -25.03 18.51
CA SER A 840 -7.33 -25.03 17.06
C SER A 840 -6.31 -24.29 16.17
N THR A 841 -5.36 -23.57 16.77
CA THR A 841 -4.21 -22.98 16.06
C THR A 841 -3.17 -24.04 15.65
N VAL A 842 -3.31 -25.26 16.18
CA VAL A 842 -2.53 -26.47 15.87
C VAL A 842 -3.47 -27.54 15.34
N CYS A 843 -3.00 -28.33 14.37
CA CYS A 843 -3.65 -29.57 13.98
C CYS A 843 -2.75 -30.77 14.28
N ALA A 844 -3.39 -31.90 14.57
CA ALA A 844 -2.76 -33.21 14.53
C ALA A 844 -3.06 -33.89 13.20
N ILE A 845 -2.05 -34.46 12.58
CA ILE A 845 -2.14 -35.39 11.45
C ILE A 845 -1.86 -36.79 12.00
N LYS A 846 -2.82 -37.69 11.86
CA LYS A 846 -2.78 -39.06 12.39
C LYS A 846 -3.62 -39.97 11.50
N THR A 847 -3.40 -41.28 11.58
CA THR A 847 -4.31 -42.28 10.98
C THR A 847 -5.76 -41.97 11.32
N ARG A 848 -6.67 -42.14 10.36
CA ARG A 848 -8.09 -41.90 10.55
C ARG A 848 -8.66 -42.78 11.67
N PHE A 849 -9.59 -42.22 12.44
CA PHE A 849 -10.28 -42.99 13.47
C PHE A 849 -10.98 -44.22 12.86
N GLY A 850 -10.72 -45.40 13.43
CA GLY A 850 -11.28 -46.67 12.96
C GLY A 850 -10.49 -47.36 11.83
N SER A 851 -9.44 -46.72 11.29
CA SER A 851 -8.60 -47.30 10.25
C SER A 851 -7.39 -48.06 10.80
N LEU A 852 -6.94 -49.08 10.06
CA LEU A 852 -5.70 -49.81 10.37
C LEU A 852 -4.49 -48.94 10.02
N VAL A 853 -3.51 -48.89 10.93
CA VAL A 853 -2.24 -48.20 10.70
C VAL A 853 -1.45 -48.94 9.62
N LYS A 854 -1.19 -48.28 8.49
CA LYS A 854 -0.38 -48.86 7.41
C LYS A 854 1.10 -48.89 7.78
N GLU A 855 1.83 -49.88 7.28
CA GLU A 855 3.28 -49.93 7.38
C GLU A 855 3.91 -48.67 6.79
N GLY A 856 4.94 -48.13 7.44
CA GLY A 856 5.60 -46.88 7.03
C GLY A 856 4.91 -45.59 7.48
N THR A 857 3.73 -45.63 8.11
CA THR A 857 3.02 -44.43 8.60
C THR A 857 3.90 -43.55 9.50
N SER A 858 4.63 -44.18 10.42
CA SER A 858 5.55 -43.47 11.33
C SER A 858 6.66 -42.72 10.58
N GLU A 859 7.21 -43.35 9.54
CA GLU A 859 8.24 -42.75 8.69
C GLU A 859 7.71 -41.55 7.92
N VAL A 860 6.50 -41.65 7.37
CA VAL A 860 5.84 -40.56 6.65
C VAL A 860 5.61 -39.37 7.58
N LEU A 861 5.04 -39.59 8.77
CA LEU A 861 4.79 -38.51 9.73
C LEU A 861 6.09 -37.77 10.13
N LYS A 862 7.19 -38.49 10.31
CA LYS A 862 8.50 -37.91 10.63
C LYS A 862 9.12 -37.19 9.42
N SER A 863 9.02 -37.77 8.23
CA SER A 863 9.49 -37.15 6.98
C SER A 863 8.78 -35.83 6.71
N LEU A 864 7.45 -35.81 6.86
CA LEU A 864 6.62 -34.61 6.73
C LEU A 864 7.00 -33.54 7.76
N SER A 865 7.35 -33.92 8.99
CA SER A 865 7.87 -32.98 10.00
C SER A 865 9.15 -32.29 9.53
N GLY A 866 10.11 -33.05 8.97
CA GLY A 866 11.34 -32.51 8.39
C GLY A 866 11.07 -31.52 7.26
N LEU A 867 10.17 -31.91 6.35
CA LEU A 867 9.80 -31.10 5.20
C LEU A 867 9.11 -29.80 5.59
N ILE A 868 8.09 -29.85 6.45
CA ILE A 868 7.32 -28.65 6.85
C ILE A 868 8.23 -27.61 7.53
N ASN A 869 9.24 -28.06 8.28
CA ASN A 869 10.18 -27.16 8.95
C ASN A 869 11.30 -26.61 8.03
N SER A 870 11.35 -27.01 6.76
CA SER A 870 12.45 -26.68 5.83
C SER A 870 12.31 -25.31 5.17
N SER A 871 13.42 -24.79 4.62
CA SER A 871 13.43 -23.58 3.80
C SER A 871 12.65 -23.74 2.48
N LEU A 872 12.66 -24.95 1.89
CA LEU A 872 11.86 -25.27 0.70
C LEU A 872 10.36 -25.11 0.96
N PHE A 873 9.88 -25.53 2.14
CA PHE A 873 8.49 -25.32 2.53
C PHE A 873 8.16 -23.83 2.71
N SER A 874 9.05 -23.08 3.37
CA SER A 874 8.91 -21.62 3.49
C SER A 874 8.86 -20.94 2.13
N TYR A 875 9.72 -21.34 1.19
CA TYR A 875 9.71 -20.89 -0.20
C TYR A 875 8.35 -21.17 -0.86
N TYR A 876 7.89 -22.42 -0.83
CA TYR A 876 6.63 -22.81 -1.46
C TYR A 876 5.44 -22.01 -0.94
N ILE A 877 5.30 -21.92 0.40
CA ILE A 877 4.20 -21.18 1.02
C ILE A 877 4.28 -19.68 0.73
N PHE A 878 5.48 -19.11 0.73
CA PHE A 878 5.66 -17.70 0.38
C PHE A 878 5.14 -17.40 -1.03
N HIS A 879 5.21 -18.37 -1.93
CA HIS A 879 4.76 -18.30 -3.31
C HIS A 879 3.34 -18.84 -3.58
N THR A 880 2.64 -19.39 -2.58
CA THR A 880 1.27 -19.94 -2.78
C THR A 880 0.23 -19.52 -1.77
N SER A 881 0.61 -19.04 -0.57
CA SER A 881 -0.37 -18.75 0.48
C SER A 881 -1.17 -17.49 0.19
N SER A 882 -2.47 -17.55 0.49
CA SER A 882 -3.38 -16.40 0.42
C SER A 882 -3.12 -15.29 1.44
N SER A 883 -2.41 -15.61 2.52
CA SER A 883 -2.24 -14.69 3.67
C SER A 883 -0.78 -14.51 4.09
N ALA A 884 0.03 -15.59 4.06
CA ALA A 884 1.46 -15.47 4.33
C ALA A 884 2.13 -14.62 3.24
N GLY A 885 2.89 -13.62 3.67
CA GLY A 885 3.57 -12.68 2.77
C GLY A 885 2.70 -11.50 2.33
N ILE A 886 1.45 -11.41 2.82
CA ILE A 886 0.49 -10.36 2.47
C ILE A 886 0.06 -9.58 3.72
N ASP A 887 -0.72 -10.22 4.60
CA ASP A 887 -1.39 -9.54 5.71
C ASP A 887 -1.15 -10.20 7.06
N ARG A 888 -0.71 -11.47 7.12
CA ARG A 888 -0.49 -12.19 8.38
C ARG A 888 0.66 -13.18 8.27
N THR A 889 1.24 -13.51 9.41
CA THR A 889 2.19 -14.65 9.56
C THR A 889 1.44 -15.93 9.94
N ARG A 890 0.35 -16.23 9.23
CA ARG A 890 -0.47 -17.43 9.43
C ARG A 890 -0.86 -18.05 8.10
N ILE A 891 -0.99 -19.38 8.08
CA ILE A 891 -1.37 -20.18 6.92
C ILE A 891 -2.58 -21.04 7.29
N ASP A 892 -3.46 -21.31 6.33
CA ASP A 892 -4.51 -22.30 6.49
C ASP A 892 -4.01 -23.72 6.18
N PHE A 893 -4.55 -24.70 6.92
CA PHE A 893 -4.10 -26.09 6.83
C PHE A 893 -4.23 -26.67 5.42
N ALA A 894 -5.29 -26.33 4.68
CA ALA A 894 -5.46 -26.75 3.30
C ALA A 894 -4.31 -26.27 2.40
N GLU A 895 -3.78 -25.06 2.62
CA GLU A 895 -2.63 -24.55 1.87
C GLU A 895 -1.35 -25.30 2.25
N ILE A 896 -1.15 -25.60 3.54
CA ILE A 896 -0.03 -26.44 4.01
C ILE A 896 -0.06 -27.79 3.30
N PHE A 897 -1.22 -28.46 3.27
CA PHE A 897 -1.31 -29.81 2.71
C PHE A 897 -1.29 -29.86 1.19
N SER A 898 -1.47 -28.72 0.52
CA SER A 898 -1.24 -28.57 -0.91
C SER A 898 0.25 -28.54 -1.30
N SER A 899 1.16 -28.51 -0.31
CA SER A 899 2.60 -28.47 -0.54
C SER A 899 3.12 -29.79 -1.09
N PRO A 900 4.15 -29.77 -1.95
CA PRO A 900 4.79 -30.97 -2.45
C PRO A 900 5.42 -31.75 -1.30
N ALA A 901 5.48 -33.08 -1.43
CA ALA A 901 5.93 -33.98 -0.37
C ALA A 901 6.72 -35.17 -0.91
N VAL A 902 7.61 -35.68 -0.06
CA VAL A 902 8.42 -36.88 -0.26
C VAL A 902 8.49 -37.64 1.06
N SER A 903 8.48 -38.98 0.99
CA SER A 903 8.81 -39.83 2.15
C SER A 903 10.24 -40.32 1.99
N ASN A 904 11.05 -40.16 3.04
CA ASN A 904 12.45 -40.57 3.03
C ASN A 904 12.87 -41.00 4.45
N SER A 905 13.28 -42.26 4.58
CA SER A 905 13.65 -42.87 5.87
C SER A 905 14.85 -42.19 6.55
N GLU A 906 15.79 -41.61 5.79
CA GLU A 906 16.89 -40.84 6.35
C GLU A 906 16.41 -39.52 6.94
N ILE A 907 15.48 -38.82 6.27
CA ILE A 907 14.85 -37.61 6.80
C ILE A 907 14.11 -37.96 8.11
N ALA A 908 13.31 -39.02 8.10
CA ALA A 908 12.56 -39.47 9.26
C ALA A 908 13.48 -39.75 10.47
N SER A 909 14.61 -40.42 10.23
CA SER A 909 15.60 -40.74 11.26
C SER A 909 16.28 -39.47 11.80
N LEU A 910 16.71 -38.58 10.91
CA LEU A 910 17.39 -37.35 11.28
C LEU A 910 16.49 -36.39 12.07
N VAL A 911 15.20 -36.32 11.74
CA VAL A 911 14.21 -35.54 12.50
C VAL A 911 14.18 -35.99 13.96
N ILE A 912 14.17 -37.30 14.22
CA ILE A 912 14.19 -37.82 15.60
C ILE A 912 15.48 -37.43 16.31
N THR A 913 16.64 -37.53 15.65
CA THR A 913 17.91 -37.08 16.20
C THR A 913 17.89 -35.59 16.55
N ILE A 914 17.32 -34.74 15.68
CA ILE A 914 17.16 -33.31 15.94
C ILE A 914 16.29 -33.07 17.17
N GLN A 915 15.11 -33.72 17.28
CA GLN A 915 14.24 -33.55 18.44
C GLN A 915 14.96 -33.97 19.73
N GLN A 916 15.72 -35.06 19.71
CA GLN A 916 16.50 -35.53 20.87
C GLN A 916 17.56 -34.53 21.31
N TRP A 917 18.34 -33.97 20.38
CA TRP A 917 19.35 -32.98 20.69
C TRP A 917 18.77 -31.66 21.21
N ILE A 918 17.59 -31.24 20.71
CA ILE A 918 16.90 -30.07 21.26
C ILE A 918 16.53 -30.29 22.73
N GLN A 919 16.00 -31.48 23.07
CA GLN A 919 15.65 -31.80 24.46
C GLN A 919 16.90 -31.85 25.36
N GLN A 920 17.99 -32.44 24.90
CA GLN A 920 19.26 -32.46 25.65
C GLN A 920 19.82 -31.05 25.88
N LEU A 921 19.75 -30.18 24.88
CA LEU A 921 20.21 -28.80 24.99
C LEU A 921 19.43 -28.02 26.05
N LYS A 922 18.10 -28.23 26.14
CA LYS A 922 17.25 -27.59 27.15
C LYS A 922 17.52 -28.05 28.57
N GLY A 923 17.94 -29.30 28.74
CA GLY A 923 18.36 -29.84 30.03
C GLY A 923 19.76 -29.39 30.49
N SER A 924 20.51 -28.67 29.65
CA SER A 924 21.90 -28.27 29.89
C SER A 924 22.01 -26.81 30.38
N PHE A 925 22.92 -26.52 31.33
CA PHE A 925 23.17 -25.14 31.79
C PHE A 925 23.94 -24.32 30.73
N MET A 926 23.65 -23.02 30.65
CA MET A 926 24.06 -22.11 29.56
C MET A 926 25.59 -21.93 29.37
N TYR A 927 26.41 -22.40 30.33
CA TYR A 927 27.88 -22.29 30.35
C TYR A 927 28.62 -23.64 30.30
N ASP A 928 27.93 -24.75 29.98
CA ASP A 928 28.56 -26.07 29.84
C ASP A 928 29.17 -26.25 28.42
N HIS A 929 30.40 -26.76 28.35
CA HIS A 929 31.07 -27.17 27.10
C HIS A 929 30.21 -28.16 26.29
N ASN A 930 29.41 -29.00 26.98
CA ASN A 930 28.46 -29.90 26.33
C ASN A 930 27.36 -29.18 25.55
N ALA A 931 26.85 -28.05 26.05
CA ALA A 931 25.80 -27.29 25.37
C ALA A 931 26.31 -26.68 24.04
N TYR A 932 27.57 -26.25 23.99
CA TYR A 932 28.20 -25.77 22.75
C TYR A 932 28.36 -26.89 21.72
N LYS A 933 28.81 -28.07 22.15
CA LYS A 933 28.94 -29.25 21.27
C LYS A 933 27.59 -29.69 20.69
N ILE A 934 26.54 -29.72 21.51
CA ILE A 934 25.18 -30.05 21.06
C ILE A 934 24.67 -29.01 20.03
N LYS A 935 24.96 -27.72 20.22
CA LYS A 935 24.62 -26.68 19.23
C LYS A 935 25.30 -26.92 17.89
N GLN A 936 26.59 -27.23 17.86
CA GLN A 936 27.30 -27.56 16.61
C GLN A 936 26.72 -28.82 15.94
N GLN A 937 26.38 -29.85 16.71
CA GLN A 937 25.74 -31.05 16.18
C GLN A 937 24.37 -30.73 15.57
N LEU A 938 23.57 -29.90 16.24
CA LEU A 938 22.29 -29.42 15.71
C LEU A 938 22.45 -28.65 14.41
N GLU A 939 23.41 -27.72 14.32
CA GLU A 939 23.71 -26.99 13.08
C GLU A 939 24.04 -27.96 11.94
N HIS A 940 24.91 -28.93 12.18
CA HIS A 940 25.25 -29.94 11.18
C HIS A 940 24.05 -30.83 10.78
N ALA A 941 23.17 -31.20 11.72
CA ALA A 941 21.96 -31.94 11.39
C ALA A 941 20.97 -31.11 10.58
N TYR A 942 20.85 -29.80 10.83
CA TYR A 942 20.02 -28.92 9.98
C TYR A 942 20.58 -28.80 8.56
N GLU A 943 21.91 -28.69 8.41
CA GLU A 943 22.56 -28.70 7.09
C GLU A 943 22.32 -30.03 6.36
N ARG A 944 22.50 -31.16 7.05
CA ARG A 944 22.24 -32.49 6.49
C ARG A 944 20.77 -32.68 6.11
N LEU A 945 19.84 -32.19 6.93
CA LEU A 945 18.41 -32.23 6.63
C LEU A 945 18.10 -31.43 5.36
N SER A 946 18.67 -30.23 5.23
CA SER A 946 18.52 -29.41 4.04
C SER A 946 19.04 -30.13 2.80
N LEU A 947 20.22 -30.76 2.87
CA LEU A 947 20.79 -31.52 1.76
C LEU A 947 19.91 -32.71 1.36
N LEU A 948 19.41 -33.49 2.32
CA LEU A 948 18.52 -34.63 2.04
C LEU A 948 17.21 -34.19 1.38
N ILE A 949 16.65 -33.07 1.81
CA ILE A 949 15.46 -32.48 1.18
C ILE A 949 15.79 -32.04 -0.24
N SER A 950 16.88 -31.28 -0.44
CA SER A 950 17.30 -30.83 -1.77
C SER A 950 17.53 -32.00 -2.73
N ASN A 951 18.18 -33.07 -2.26
CA ASN A 951 18.39 -34.28 -3.06
C ASN A 951 17.08 -35.00 -3.39
N SER A 952 16.16 -35.11 -2.42
CA SER A 952 14.86 -35.77 -2.61
C SER A 952 13.98 -35.07 -3.64
N PHE A 953 14.09 -33.74 -3.75
CA PHE A 953 13.40 -32.95 -4.77
C PHE A 953 14.27 -32.65 -6.00
N GLN A 954 15.50 -33.16 -6.07
CA GLN A 954 16.47 -32.88 -7.14
C GLN A 954 16.61 -31.37 -7.41
N ILE A 955 16.75 -30.59 -6.33
CA ILE A 955 16.92 -29.13 -6.40
C ILE A 955 18.25 -28.82 -7.09
N SER A 956 18.18 -28.10 -8.21
CA SER A 956 19.36 -27.61 -8.92
C SER A 956 20.03 -26.45 -8.19
N ALA A 957 21.27 -26.13 -8.56
CA ALA A 957 21.98 -24.97 -8.02
C ALA A 957 21.19 -23.67 -8.21
N VAL A 958 20.59 -23.46 -9.39
CA VAL A 958 19.77 -22.27 -9.69
C VAL A 958 18.56 -22.21 -8.75
N GLU A 959 17.84 -23.30 -8.59
CA GLU A 959 16.65 -23.35 -7.72
C GLU A 959 17.00 -23.15 -6.25
N GLN A 960 18.15 -23.66 -5.80
CA GLN A 960 18.64 -23.38 -4.45
C GLN A 960 18.84 -21.87 -4.24
N THR A 961 19.40 -21.16 -5.22
CA THR A 961 19.53 -19.70 -5.12
C THR A 961 18.18 -18.97 -5.03
N LEU A 962 17.09 -19.51 -5.63
CA LEU A 962 15.75 -18.94 -5.51
C LEU A 962 15.15 -19.13 -4.11
N ILE A 963 15.38 -20.30 -3.50
CA ILE A 963 15.01 -20.59 -2.11
C ILE A 963 15.74 -19.63 -1.16
N ASP A 964 17.05 -19.49 -1.37
CA ASP A 964 17.89 -18.62 -0.57
C ASP A 964 17.47 -17.16 -0.74
N TYR A 965 17.24 -16.68 -1.97
CA TYR A 965 16.79 -15.31 -2.21
C TYR A 965 15.45 -15.00 -1.52
N SER A 966 14.49 -15.93 -1.57
CA SER A 966 13.19 -15.75 -0.94
C SER A 966 13.31 -15.60 0.58
N THR A 967 14.21 -16.37 1.21
CA THR A 967 14.39 -16.38 2.67
C THR A 967 15.34 -15.32 3.19
N GLU A 968 16.37 -14.98 2.41
CA GLU A 968 17.46 -14.09 2.82
C GLU A 968 17.27 -12.64 2.35
N ILE A 969 16.51 -12.42 1.27
CA ILE A 969 16.27 -11.08 0.68
C ILE A 969 14.79 -10.72 0.68
N ALA A 970 13.93 -11.48 -0.01
CA ALA A 970 12.54 -11.08 -0.24
C ALA A 970 11.71 -11.00 1.06
N LEU A 971 11.83 -11.99 1.94
CA LEU A 971 11.16 -11.97 3.24
C LEU A 971 11.66 -10.85 4.17
N PRO A 972 12.99 -10.60 4.31
CA PRO A 972 13.48 -9.43 5.03
C PRO A 972 13.03 -8.07 4.47
N ILE A 973 12.97 -7.91 3.14
CA ILE A 973 12.40 -6.70 2.50
C ILE A 973 10.95 -6.50 2.96
N LEU A 974 10.13 -7.54 2.87
CA LEU A 974 8.73 -7.50 3.28
C LEU A 974 8.57 -7.15 4.78
N LYS A 975 9.49 -7.63 5.61
CA LYS A 975 9.54 -7.36 7.05
C LYS A 975 10.20 -6.04 7.43
N ARG A 976 10.60 -5.22 6.44
CA ARG A 976 11.27 -3.93 6.67
C ARG A 976 12.33 -4.05 7.77
N SER A 977 13.22 -5.05 7.61
CA SER A 977 14.14 -5.47 8.66
C SER A 977 14.98 -4.32 9.24
N GLU A 978 15.34 -3.32 8.43
CA GLU A 978 16.01 -2.10 8.89
C GLU A 978 15.15 -1.20 9.80
N GLU A 979 13.85 -1.04 9.52
CA GLU A 979 12.98 -0.22 10.37
C GLU A 979 12.63 -0.94 11.68
N THR A 980 12.43 -2.25 11.59
CA THR A 980 11.81 -3.04 12.66
C THR A 980 12.83 -3.80 13.52
N GLY A 981 14.05 -3.98 13.03
CA GLY A 981 15.02 -4.92 13.58
C GLY A 981 14.66 -6.40 13.38
N TYR A 982 13.61 -6.72 12.61
CA TYR A 982 13.22 -8.11 12.34
C TYR A 982 14.14 -8.75 11.30
N GLY A 983 14.88 -9.76 11.72
CA GLY A 983 15.82 -10.50 10.88
C GLY A 983 17.26 -10.13 11.22
N LYS A 984 18.13 -11.15 11.30
CA LYS A 984 19.54 -10.98 11.74
C LYS A 984 20.44 -10.33 10.68
N ARG A 985 19.96 -10.12 9.45
CA ARG A 985 20.75 -9.63 8.32
C ARG A 985 20.25 -8.27 7.85
N ASN A 986 21.17 -7.29 7.81
CA ASN A 986 20.92 -6.02 7.13
C ASN A 986 21.12 -6.21 5.61
N ILE A 987 20.01 -6.32 4.88
CA ILE A 987 20.00 -6.52 3.42
C ILE A 987 20.40 -5.27 2.63
N PHE A 988 20.46 -4.10 3.27
CA PHE A 988 20.92 -2.85 2.69
C PHE A 988 22.34 -2.49 3.17
N LYS A 989 23.06 -3.41 3.83
CA LYS A 989 24.47 -3.18 4.18
C LYS A 989 25.30 -3.00 2.91
N ALA A 990 26.29 -2.11 2.98
CA ALA A 990 27.36 -2.07 2.01
C ALA A 990 28.26 -3.31 2.19
N LEU A 991 28.77 -3.81 1.06
CA LEU A 991 29.76 -4.87 1.00
C LEU A 991 31.16 -4.24 1.01
N ASP A 992 32.09 -4.86 1.74
CA ASP A 992 33.45 -4.37 1.91
C ASP A 992 34.47 -5.49 1.67
N LEU A 993 35.48 -5.22 0.83
CA LEU A 993 36.56 -6.16 0.53
C LEU A 993 37.44 -6.47 1.74
N SER A 994 37.41 -5.68 2.81
CA SER A 994 38.07 -6.03 4.07
C SER A 994 37.46 -7.28 4.74
N GLN A 995 36.23 -7.63 4.39
CA GLN A 995 35.49 -8.77 4.95
C GLN A 995 35.55 -9.97 3.99
N GLN A 996 36.11 -11.09 4.45
CA GLN A 996 36.22 -12.30 3.64
C GLN A 996 34.85 -12.83 3.17
N ASP A 997 33.82 -12.73 4.02
CA ASP A 997 32.47 -13.18 3.69
C ASP A 997 31.86 -12.40 2.51
N ASP A 998 32.17 -11.10 2.39
CA ASP A 998 31.66 -10.24 1.32
C ASP A 998 32.37 -10.55 -0.01
N GLN A 999 33.68 -10.86 0.03
CA GLN A 999 34.40 -11.36 -1.16
C GLN A 999 33.83 -12.69 -1.65
N VAL A 1000 33.55 -13.62 -0.74
CA VAL A 1000 32.92 -14.92 -1.07
C VAL A 1000 31.53 -14.70 -1.66
N TYR A 1001 30.74 -13.78 -1.08
CA TYR A 1001 29.41 -13.45 -1.56
C TYR A 1001 29.43 -12.90 -3.00
N LEU A 1002 30.27 -11.90 -3.27
CA LEU A 1002 30.45 -11.34 -4.61
C LEU A 1002 31.01 -12.36 -5.61
N SER A 1003 31.88 -13.26 -5.16
CA SER A 1003 32.41 -14.35 -6.00
C SER A 1003 31.30 -15.29 -6.46
N LYS A 1004 30.29 -15.58 -5.63
CA LYS A 1004 29.14 -16.40 -6.04
C LYS A 1004 28.35 -15.73 -7.18
N TYR A 1005 28.20 -14.41 -7.15
CA TYR A 1005 27.59 -13.65 -8.26
C TYR A 1005 28.44 -13.74 -9.53
N ALA A 1006 29.76 -13.50 -9.43
CA ALA A 1006 30.67 -13.59 -10.59
C ALA A 1006 30.66 -14.97 -11.25
N ASN A 1007 30.63 -16.02 -10.43
CA ASN A 1007 30.67 -17.40 -10.90
C ASN A 1007 29.47 -17.78 -11.75
N VAL A 1008 28.29 -17.18 -11.55
CA VAL A 1008 27.12 -17.40 -12.42
C VAL A 1008 27.45 -17.04 -13.88
N PHE A 1009 28.15 -15.92 -14.09
CA PHE A 1009 28.58 -15.50 -15.42
C PHE A 1009 29.76 -16.33 -15.93
N ILE A 1010 30.77 -16.58 -15.09
CA ILE A 1010 31.95 -17.37 -15.47
C ILE A 1010 31.52 -18.78 -15.90
N ASP A 1011 30.65 -19.44 -15.15
CA ASP A 1011 30.22 -20.80 -15.46
C ASP A 1011 29.44 -20.89 -16.76
N HIS A 1012 28.66 -19.87 -17.09
CA HIS A 1012 27.95 -19.79 -18.37
C HIS A 1012 28.90 -19.50 -19.54
N PHE A 1013 29.73 -18.46 -19.43
CA PHE A 1013 30.50 -17.93 -20.56
C PHE A 1013 31.87 -18.59 -20.77
N LYS A 1014 32.43 -19.29 -19.77
CA LYS A 1014 33.74 -19.97 -19.91
C LYS A 1014 33.77 -20.95 -21.08
N HIS A 1015 32.67 -21.66 -21.33
CA HIS A 1015 32.60 -22.63 -22.42
C HIS A 1015 32.47 -21.97 -23.80
N ARG A 1016 31.99 -20.72 -23.85
CA ARG A 1016 31.81 -19.96 -25.08
C ARG A 1016 33.09 -19.22 -25.49
N PHE A 1017 33.79 -18.62 -24.53
CA PHE A 1017 34.89 -17.69 -24.83
C PHE A 1017 36.29 -18.20 -24.48
N ASN A 1018 36.44 -19.24 -23.65
CA ASN A 1018 37.79 -19.72 -23.32
C ASN A 1018 38.39 -20.53 -24.47
N SER A 1019 39.64 -20.23 -24.80
CA SER A 1019 40.47 -20.94 -25.77
C SER A 1019 41.91 -21.04 -25.25
N VAL A 1020 42.84 -21.52 -26.08
CA VAL A 1020 44.27 -21.55 -25.73
C VAL A 1020 44.83 -20.12 -25.56
N GLU A 1021 44.26 -19.13 -26.25
CA GLU A 1021 44.78 -17.76 -26.29
C GLU A 1021 43.93 -16.74 -25.52
N GLN A 1022 42.70 -17.09 -25.13
CA GLN A 1022 41.74 -16.18 -24.50
C GLN A 1022 41.03 -16.84 -23.32
N SER A 1023 40.69 -16.05 -22.32
CA SER A 1023 39.97 -16.48 -21.13
C SER A 1023 38.90 -15.46 -20.74
N PHE A 1024 37.78 -15.96 -20.23
CA PHE A 1024 36.74 -15.17 -19.61
C PHE A 1024 37.04 -15.00 -18.12
N PHE A 1025 37.23 -13.76 -17.67
CA PHE A 1025 37.46 -13.40 -16.28
C PHE A 1025 36.73 -12.11 -15.92
N VAL A 1026 36.64 -11.83 -14.61
CA VAL A 1026 35.83 -10.73 -14.07
C VAL A 1026 36.69 -9.87 -13.16
N LYS A 1027 36.69 -8.55 -13.40
CA LYS A 1027 37.16 -7.55 -12.44
C LYS A 1027 35.97 -7.00 -11.67
N VAL A 1028 36.07 -6.99 -10.35
CA VAL A 1028 35.02 -6.51 -9.44
C VAL A 1028 35.56 -5.28 -8.72
N TYR A 1029 35.01 -4.12 -9.08
CA TYR A 1029 35.29 -2.84 -8.46
C TYR A 1029 34.30 -2.61 -7.33
N VAL A 1030 34.78 -2.50 -6.10
CA VAL A 1030 33.95 -2.19 -4.93
C VAL A 1030 34.26 -0.76 -4.48
N ALA A 1031 33.28 0.11 -4.62
CA ALA A 1031 33.31 1.47 -4.11
C ALA A 1031 32.32 1.63 -2.94
N ASP A 1032 32.32 2.80 -2.30
CA ASP A 1032 31.46 3.07 -1.15
C ASP A 1032 29.97 2.94 -1.51
N ASP A 1033 29.60 3.41 -2.70
CA ASP A 1033 28.20 3.55 -3.11
C ASP A 1033 27.80 2.63 -4.25
N PHE A 1034 28.76 2.20 -5.08
CA PHE A 1034 28.51 1.34 -6.22
C PHE A 1034 29.48 0.15 -6.27
N ILE A 1035 29.02 -0.93 -6.91
CA ILE A 1035 29.87 -2.04 -7.28
C ILE A 1035 29.76 -2.23 -8.79
N GLY A 1036 30.91 -2.42 -9.43
CA GLY A 1036 31.04 -2.62 -10.87
C GLY A 1036 31.63 -3.98 -11.17
N PHE A 1037 30.92 -4.80 -11.91
CA PHE A 1037 31.44 -6.05 -12.47
C PHE A 1037 31.80 -5.83 -13.92
N HIS A 1038 33.07 -5.95 -14.24
CA HIS A 1038 33.62 -5.83 -15.59
C HIS A 1038 34.02 -7.22 -16.08
N PHE A 1039 33.25 -7.74 -17.03
CA PHE A 1039 33.44 -9.04 -17.64
C PHE A 1039 34.32 -8.90 -18.89
N ILE A 1040 35.43 -9.64 -18.93
CA ILE A 1040 36.51 -9.45 -19.90
C ILE A 1040 36.81 -10.76 -20.63
N VAL A 1041 36.94 -10.69 -21.95
CA VAL A 1041 37.46 -11.78 -22.80
C VAL A 1041 38.85 -11.38 -23.31
N ASP A 1042 39.90 -11.83 -22.63
CA ASP A 1042 41.30 -11.54 -22.99
C ASP A 1042 42.26 -12.60 -22.42
N LYS A 1043 43.57 -12.46 -22.63
CA LYS A 1043 44.58 -13.27 -21.96
C LYS A 1043 44.45 -13.13 -20.45
N LEU A 1044 44.39 -14.28 -19.77
CA LEU A 1044 44.29 -14.33 -18.32
C LEU A 1044 45.50 -13.60 -17.68
N PRO A 1045 45.29 -12.77 -16.64
CA PRO A 1045 46.39 -12.11 -15.94
C PRO A 1045 47.39 -13.10 -15.36
N MET A 1046 48.64 -12.68 -15.17
CA MET A 1046 49.74 -13.57 -14.73
C MET A 1046 49.48 -14.29 -13.41
N GLU A 1047 48.63 -13.74 -12.54
CA GLU A 1047 48.24 -14.35 -11.26
C GLU A 1047 47.30 -15.57 -11.41
N GLY A 1048 46.71 -15.78 -12.59
CA GLY A 1048 45.84 -16.93 -12.85
C GLY A 1048 44.42 -16.85 -12.27
N ASN A 1049 44.09 -15.76 -11.55
CA ASN A 1049 42.78 -15.58 -10.93
C ASN A 1049 41.71 -15.17 -11.95
N ARG A 1050 40.55 -15.84 -11.91
CA ARG A 1050 39.39 -15.50 -12.77
C ARG A 1050 38.49 -14.41 -12.20
N ILE A 1051 38.62 -14.09 -10.92
CA ILE A 1051 37.91 -13.01 -10.24
C ILE A 1051 38.97 -12.14 -9.58
N ILE A 1052 38.95 -10.85 -9.88
CA ILE A 1052 39.95 -9.89 -9.42
C ILE A 1052 39.20 -8.77 -8.72
N PHE A 1053 39.43 -8.60 -7.42
CA PHE A 1053 38.80 -7.56 -6.63
C PHE A 1053 39.66 -6.31 -6.56
N GLN A 1054 39.04 -5.14 -6.68
CA GLN A 1054 39.69 -3.84 -6.54
C GLN A 1054 38.81 -2.90 -5.70
N GLN A 1055 39.36 -2.39 -4.61
CA GLN A 1055 38.72 -1.30 -3.86
C GLN A 1055 39.02 0.02 -4.57
N THR A 1056 38.01 0.87 -4.76
CA THR A 1056 38.13 2.10 -5.52
C THR A 1056 37.16 3.18 -5.00
N GLY A 1057 37.33 4.43 -5.42
CA GLY A 1057 36.31 5.47 -5.21
C GLY A 1057 35.25 5.46 -6.32
N ASP A 1058 34.04 5.96 -6.06
CA ASP A 1058 32.96 5.89 -7.07
C ASP A 1058 33.34 6.58 -8.39
N ALA A 1059 34.03 7.71 -8.34
CA ALA A 1059 34.49 8.42 -9.54
C ALA A 1059 35.49 7.60 -10.37
N GLU A 1060 36.37 6.85 -9.71
CA GLU A 1060 37.37 6.01 -10.36
C GLU A 1060 36.71 4.74 -10.94
N LEU A 1061 35.74 4.14 -10.24
CA LEU A 1061 34.91 3.05 -10.77
C LEU A 1061 34.25 3.42 -12.11
N PHE A 1062 33.63 4.60 -12.19
CA PHE A 1062 32.99 5.05 -13.43
C PHE A 1062 34.02 5.33 -14.54
N THR A 1063 35.23 5.76 -14.18
CA THR A 1063 36.31 5.99 -15.16
C THR A 1063 36.86 4.67 -15.72
N GLU A 1064 37.06 3.67 -14.85
CA GLU A 1064 37.61 2.36 -15.18
C GLU A 1064 36.66 1.49 -16.01
N VAL A 1065 35.37 1.48 -15.69
CA VAL A 1065 34.39 0.56 -16.30
C VAL A 1065 33.85 1.08 -17.64
N GLY A 1066 34.00 2.38 -17.92
CA GLY A 1066 33.80 2.95 -19.25
C GLY A 1066 33.66 4.45 -19.13
N ASN A 1067 34.40 5.22 -19.96
CA ASN A 1067 34.42 6.69 -20.10
C ASN A 1067 33.03 7.37 -20.15
N LEU A 1068 32.25 7.21 -19.09
CA LEU A 1068 30.88 7.63 -18.93
C LEU A 1068 30.91 8.82 -17.98
N GLY A 1069 30.16 9.87 -18.31
CA GLY A 1069 29.98 10.97 -17.37
C GLY A 1069 29.31 10.43 -16.11
N ILE A 1070 29.93 10.64 -14.93
CA ILE A 1070 29.40 10.25 -13.62
C ILE A 1070 27.91 10.65 -13.47
N TYR A 1071 27.53 11.79 -14.05
CA TYR A 1071 26.19 12.36 -14.00
C TYR A 1071 25.12 11.57 -14.79
N SER A 1072 25.45 10.98 -15.95
CA SER A 1072 24.47 10.17 -16.71
C SER A 1072 24.27 8.80 -16.05
N VAL A 1073 25.35 8.22 -15.54
CA VAL A 1073 25.36 6.90 -14.90
C VAL A 1073 24.63 6.92 -13.55
N THR A 1074 24.86 7.95 -12.74
CA THR A 1074 24.15 8.13 -11.46
C THR A 1074 22.65 8.37 -11.64
N ARG A 1075 22.24 9.04 -12.73
CA ARG A 1075 20.83 9.22 -13.10
C ARG A 1075 20.15 7.89 -13.43
N ASP A 1076 20.78 7.05 -14.25
CA ASP A 1076 20.22 5.73 -14.63
C ASP A 1076 20.21 4.76 -13.43
N LEU A 1077 21.29 4.74 -12.63
CA LEU A 1077 21.41 3.91 -11.41
C LEU A 1077 20.34 4.18 -10.37
N TYR A 1078 19.80 5.41 -10.30
CA TYR A 1078 18.84 5.82 -9.27
C TYR A 1078 17.41 6.05 -9.73
N ILE A 1079 17.18 6.10 -11.04
CA ILE A 1079 15.93 5.59 -11.62
C ILE A 1079 15.83 4.05 -11.43
N GLN A 1080 16.79 3.46 -10.71
CA GLN A 1080 16.90 2.04 -10.36
C GLN A 1080 17.04 1.14 -11.58
N GLN A 1081 17.76 1.63 -12.59
CA GLN A 1081 18.26 0.82 -13.68
C GLN A 1081 19.73 0.48 -13.42
N ASP A 1082 20.05 -0.81 -13.42
CA ASP A 1082 21.45 -1.26 -13.44
C ASP A 1082 22.12 -0.65 -14.68
N VAL A 1083 23.29 -0.03 -14.52
CA VAL A 1083 24.01 0.48 -15.68
C VAL A 1083 24.77 -0.65 -16.32
N ARG A 1084 24.45 -0.92 -17.58
CA ARG A 1084 25.06 -1.98 -18.36
C ARG A 1084 25.61 -1.41 -19.64
N GLY A 1085 26.72 -1.97 -20.09
CA GLY A 1085 27.31 -1.60 -21.37
C GLY A 1085 28.11 -2.71 -21.99
N PHE A 1086 28.27 -2.59 -23.30
CA PHE A 1086 29.04 -3.51 -24.14
C PHE A 1086 30.13 -2.73 -24.85
N ASN A 1087 31.36 -3.23 -24.76
CA ASN A 1087 32.49 -2.85 -25.59
C ASN A 1087 32.92 -4.07 -26.41
N LYS A 1088 33.84 -3.88 -27.36
CA LYS A 1088 34.24 -4.93 -28.33
C LYS A 1088 34.60 -6.28 -27.69
N ASN A 1089 35.33 -6.28 -26.58
CA ASN A 1089 35.80 -7.51 -25.90
C ASN A 1089 35.35 -7.60 -24.43
N THR A 1090 34.48 -6.70 -23.97
CA THR A 1090 34.08 -6.62 -22.56
C THR A 1090 32.64 -6.18 -22.43
N PHE A 1091 31.98 -6.57 -21.35
CA PHE A 1091 30.72 -5.97 -20.92
C PHE A 1091 30.75 -5.74 -19.42
N TYR A 1092 29.86 -4.90 -18.91
CA TYR A 1092 29.85 -4.56 -17.50
C TYR A 1092 28.46 -4.36 -16.94
N ILE A 1093 28.35 -4.48 -15.62
CA ILE A 1093 27.17 -4.13 -14.85
C ILE A 1093 27.60 -3.34 -13.61
N ILE A 1094 26.98 -2.18 -13.40
CA ILE A 1094 27.16 -1.36 -12.21
C ILE A 1094 25.81 -1.31 -11.48
N LYS A 1095 25.82 -1.54 -10.18
CA LYS A 1095 24.64 -1.42 -9.30
C LYS A 1095 25.02 -0.79 -7.96
N PRO A 1096 24.04 -0.31 -7.17
CA PRO A 1096 24.30 0.14 -5.80
C PRO A 1096 25.04 -0.89 -4.96
N ASN A 1097 25.94 -0.43 -4.08
CA ASN A 1097 26.61 -1.24 -3.07
C ASN A 1097 25.63 -1.58 -1.93
N GLU A 1098 24.68 -2.46 -2.24
CA GLU A 1098 23.73 -3.02 -1.28
C GLU A 1098 23.71 -4.53 -1.41
N TYR A 1099 23.82 -5.23 -0.27
CA TYR A 1099 23.81 -6.69 -0.22
C TYR A 1099 22.70 -7.34 -1.07
N LYS A 1100 21.47 -6.78 -1.04
CA LYS A 1100 20.33 -7.28 -1.83
C LYS A 1100 20.56 -7.32 -3.35
N CYS A 1101 21.37 -6.43 -3.90
CA CYS A 1101 21.56 -6.24 -5.35
C CYS A 1101 22.50 -7.28 -5.96
N TRP A 1102 23.32 -7.95 -5.13
CA TRP A 1102 24.41 -8.83 -5.57
C TRP A 1102 24.19 -10.29 -5.18
N HIS A 1103 22.94 -10.68 -4.91
CA HIS A 1103 22.58 -12.07 -4.63
C HIS A 1103 22.73 -12.96 -5.89
N PRO A 1104 23.18 -14.22 -5.78
CA PRO A 1104 23.33 -15.11 -6.95
C PRO A 1104 22.06 -15.31 -7.79
N ALA A 1105 20.89 -15.32 -7.15
CA ALA A 1105 19.60 -15.31 -7.87
C ALA A 1105 19.43 -14.08 -8.78
N VAL A 1106 19.88 -12.90 -8.35
CA VAL A 1106 19.88 -11.67 -9.16
C VAL A 1106 20.85 -11.83 -10.34
N ALA A 1107 22.03 -12.43 -10.11
CA ALA A 1107 22.99 -12.71 -11.17
C ALA A 1107 22.40 -13.56 -12.31
N HIS A 1108 21.54 -14.55 -11.99
CA HIS A 1108 20.84 -15.34 -13.01
C HIS A 1108 19.88 -14.49 -13.87
N HIS A 1109 19.24 -13.48 -13.29
CA HIS A 1109 18.41 -12.54 -14.05
C HIS A 1109 19.25 -11.66 -14.96
N ASP A 1110 20.31 -11.07 -14.42
CA ASP A 1110 21.21 -10.25 -15.22
C ASP A 1110 21.82 -11.05 -16.37
N LEU A 1111 22.23 -12.29 -16.11
CA LEU A 1111 22.76 -13.20 -17.12
C LEU A 1111 21.76 -13.43 -18.26
N LEU A 1112 20.48 -13.68 -17.97
CA LEU A 1112 19.45 -13.86 -18.99
C LEU A 1112 19.31 -12.63 -19.90
N GLU A 1113 19.44 -11.43 -19.33
CA GLU A 1113 19.41 -10.19 -20.10
C GLU A 1113 20.65 -10.02 -20.99
N PHE A 1114 21.84 -10.35 -20.48
CA PHE A 1114 23.06 -10.33 -21.29
C PHE A 1114 23.03 -11.36 -22.42
N ILE A 1115 22.50 -12.57 -22.17
CA ILE A 1115 22.32 -13.60 -23.19
C ILE A 1115 21.41 -13.09 -24.31
N ASP A 1116 20.27 -12.50 -23.95
CA ASP A 1116 19.30 -11.99 -24.93
C ASP A 1116 19.87 -10.80 -25.73
N ALA A 1117 20.56 -9.87 -25.06
CA ALA A 1117 21.23 -8.76 -25.73
C ALA A 1117 22.30 -9.23 -26.73
N LEU A 1118 23.14 -10.19 -26.34
CA LEU A 1118 24.15 -10.79 -27.22
C LEU A 1118 23.51 -11.52 -28.41
N ALA A 1119 22.46 -12.30 -28.16
CA ALA A 1119 21.74 -13.03 -29.22
C ALA A 1119 21.09 -12.07 -30.24
N ARG A 1120 20.50 -10.97 -29.78
CA ARG A 1120 19.95 -9.92 -30.66
C ARG A 1120 21.03 -9.28 -31.52
N ALA A 1121 22.19 -8.96 -30.94
CA ALA A 1121 23.32 -8.39 -31.66
C ALA A 1121 23.88 -9.36 -32.72
N GLU A 1122 24.03 -10.65 -32.39
CA GLU A 1122 24.48 -11.66 -33.35
C GLU A 1122 23.50 -11.83 -34.52
N THR A 1123 22.20 -11.82 -34.24
CA THR A 1123 21.17 -11.92 -35.27
C THR A 1123 21.18 -10.70 -36.20
N ALA A 1124 21.42 -9.50 -35.65
CA ALA A 1124 21.56 -8.27 -36.45
C ALA A 1124 22.79 -8.34 -37.36
N ASN A 1125 23.95 -8.75 -36.83
CA ASN A 1125 25.18 -8.90 -37.61
C ASN A 1125 25.05 -9.96 -38.73
N ILE A 1126 24.33 -11.06 -38.48
CA ILE A 1126 24.07 -12.07 -39.52
C ILE A 1126 23.18 -11.49 -40.62
N LYS A 1127 22.16 -10.70 -40.28
CA LYS A 1127 21.30 -10.04 -41.27
C LYS A 1127 22.06 -9.00 -42.10
N GLU A 1128 22.98 -8.25 -41.47
CA GLU A 1128 23.85 -7.30 -42.18
C GLU A 1128 24.90 -8.00 -43.05
N ALA A 1129 25.42 -9.16 -42.65
CA ALA A 1129 26.36 -9.95 -43.47
C ALA A 1129 25.66 -10.70 -44.63
N GLN A 1130 24.34 -10.88 -44.55
CA GLN A 1130 23.51 -11.48 -45.60
C GLN A 1130 22.94 -10.45 -46.59
N ALA A 1131 22.94 -9.17 -46.24
CA ALA A 1131 22.55 -8.03 -47.08
C ALA A 1131 23.77 -7.49 -47.86
#